data_AF-A0A8I1WXW0-F1
#
_entry.id   AF-A0A8I1WXW0-F1
#
_cell.length_a   1.000
_cell.length_b   1.000
_cell.length_c   1.000
_cell.angle_alpha   90.00
_cell.angle_beta   90.00
_cell.angle_gamma   90.00
#
_symmetry.space_group_name_H-M   'P 1'
#
loop_
_entity.id
_entity.type
_entity.pdbx_description
1 polymer ?
#
loop_
_entity_poly.entity_id
_entity_poly.type
_entity_poly.pdbx_seq_one_letter_code
_entity_poly.pdbx_strand_id
1 'polypeptide(L)'
;MQHEEQDRAREDQPVGHDALLESLLTIGNVHGHTLQRESLTAGLPLQKAKLTPGLFSRAAKRAGFNSRIVRRSIDGFTAALLPVILLLDREDACVLHRIDQEKKTASVTFSELSDTIVDIPLNELEARYRGIGIYVRPLFRYDIRTPEVRKLKRRHWFWGVIEENKPLYRDILVAAVMINLMALAMPLFIRNVYDRVLPNLAIETLWVTASAVIVVLCADVVLRLMRVYFIDKAAGRADVKLSASIMEQVQGLRMENRPASVGSFASNLQAFEFIRTFIASSTVAALVDLPFALLFVLIIMLISWPLAIPVLIGAGVIFLYAVTIQGKLHDLTEKTYRVGAQRNATLIEGLTGMETIKILGAEGRFQAKWEQLVAYLSRIGEQLRFLSATVSTGAYWVQNAVSVAIIIVGVYLAAGGHLSMGGLIAVYILSSRAMAPVSQSAALLTQYHQAETSMTSLNEIMARRVERPADAEFVAREHFRGDIVFRNVGFTYPNQEQEALADVSFHIRPGEHIAVLGKVGSGKTTLERLISGLYQPSSGSILIDGVDSRQLDPAELRSNIGHVPQDVMLFFGSLRENVTMSYPQATDQEILRASKVGTIDQFVDKHPHGFQMQVGERGENLSGGQRQGVAIARAVIADPPILLLDEPTSSMDTTTEALFKRRLQQFSAGKTMLIVTHRTSLLELVDRIIILDAGRVVADGPKEKVLEALKQGKVKRGDA
;
A
#
# COMPACT_ATOMS: atom_id res chain seq x y z
N MET A 1 29.56 -37.42 -21.89
CA MET A 1 29.67 -36.55 -23.08
C MET A 1 28.33 -36.29 -23.76
N GLN A 2 27.72 -37.18 -24.56
CA GLN A 2 26.41 -36.89 -25.17
C GLN A 2 25.22 -36.83 -24.19
N HIS A 3 25.32 -37.52 -23.04
CA HIS A 3 24.31 -37.40 -21.96
C HIS A 3 24.48 -36.14 -21.10
N GLU A 4 25.69 -35.58 -20.97
CA GLU A 4 25.95 -34.35 -20.20
C GLU A 4 25.57 -33.08 -20.97
N GLU A 5 25.63 -33.11 -22.32
CA GLU A 5 25.09 -32.03 -23.15
C GLU A 5 23.55 -32.02 -23.17
N GLN A 6 22.91 -33.18 -23.05
CA GLN A 6 21.44 -33.26 -22.97
C GLN A 6 20.88 -32.82 -21.61
N ASP A 7 21.63 -33.00 -20.52
CA ASP A 7 21.24 -32.47 -19.20
C ASP A 7 21.45 -30.95 -19.12
N ARG A 8 22.53 -30.40 -19.71
CA ARG A 8 22.71 -28.94 -19.84
C ARG A 8 21.67 -28.27 -20.74
N ALA A 9 21.22 -28.96 -21.80
CA ALA A 9 20.18 -28.44 -22.69
C ALA A 9 18.75 -28.55 -22.11
N ARG A 10 18.56 -29.25 -20.98
CA ARG A 10 17.28 -29.32 -20.26
C ARG A 10 17.16 -28.32 -19.11
N GLU A 11 18.27 -27.73 -18.67
CA GLU A 11 18.28 -26.66 -17.66
C GLU A 11 17.78 -25.30 -18.21
N ASP A 12 17.71 -25.14 -19.54
CA ASP A 12 17.34 -23.89 -20.22
C ASP A 12 15.86 -23.81 -20.69
N GLN A 13 14.95 -24.63 -20.16
CA GLN A 13 13.52 -24.37 -20.40
C GLN A 13 13.09 -23.15 -19.56
N PRO A 14 12.65 -22.03 -20.17
CA PRO A 14 12.37 -20.82 -19.41
C PRO A 14 11.14 -21.05 -18.53
N VAL A 15 11.43 -21.10 -17.23
CA VAL A 15 10.52 -20.91 -16.12
C VAL A 15 9.62 -19.70 -16.44
N GLY A 16 8.33 -19.94 -16.67
CA GLY A 16 7.27 -18.92 -16.77
C GLY A 16 7.59 -17.69 -17.64
N HIS A 17 7.72 -17.84 -18.97
CA HIS A 17 7.98 -16.73 -19.89
C HIS A 17 7.01 -15.54 -19.71
N ASP A 18 7.54 -14.40 -19.28
CA ASP A 18 6.83 -13.12 -19.13
C ASP A 18 7.29 -12.15 -20.22
N ALA A 19 6.55 -12.13 -21.33
CA ALA A 19 6.93 -11.36 -22.51
C ALA A 19 7.07 -9.85 -22.24
N LEU A 20 6.29 -9.30 -21.31
CA LEU A 20 6.35 -7.89 -20.94
C LEU A 20 7.58 -7.59 -20.07
N LEU A 21 7.95 -8.50 -19.17
CA LEU A 21 9.18 -8.37 -18.39
C LEU A 21 10.41 -8.44 -19.28
N GLU A 22 10.48 -9.43 -20.18
CA GLU A 22 11.59 -9.57 -21.12
C GLU A 22 11.71 -8.35 -22.03
N SER A 23 10.59 -7.85 -22.55
CA SER A 23 10.59 -6.63 -23.36
C SER A 23 11.11 -5.41 -22.60
N LEU A 24 10.86 -5.33 -21.28
CA LEU A 24 11.39 -4.24 -20.43
C LEU A 24 12.89 -4.40 -20.19
N LEU A 25 13.38 -5.63 -20.00
CA LEU A 25 14.81 -5.93 -19.87
C LEU A 25 15.57 -5.55 -21.16
N THR A 26 15.05 -5.94 -22.32
CA THR A 26 15.62 -5.56 -23.63
C THR A 26 15.71 -4.05 -23.80
N ILE A 27 14.64 -3.31 -23.47
CA ILE A 27 14.68 -1.84 -23.52
C ILE A 27 15.68 -1.25 -22.52
N GLY A 28 15.79 -1.85 -21.33
CA GLY A 28 16.80 -1.51 -20.33
C GLY A 28 18.20 -1.55 -20.91
N ASN A 29 18.55 -2.68 -21.53
CA ASN A 29 19.85 -2.89 -22.18
C ASN A 29 20.10 -1.90 -23.32
N VAL A 30 19.11 -1.64 -24.18
CA VAL A 30 19.21 -0.65 -25.27
C VAL A 30 19.53 0.75 -24.74
N HIS A 31 19.06 1.09 -23.54
CA HIS A 31 19.33 2.36 -22.88
C HIS A 31 20.52 2.32 -21.91
N GLY A 32 21.30 1.23 -21.87
CA GLY A 32 22.50 1.10 -21.06
C GLY A 32 22.24 0.86 -19.56
N HIS A 33 21.05 0.38 -19.19
CA HIS A 33 20.70 0.02 -17.82
C HIS A 33 20.75 -1.50 -17.63
N THR A 34 21.63 -1.99 -16.75
CA THR A 34 21.63 -3.39 -16.31
C THR A 34 20.51 -3.61 -15.31
N LEU A 35 19.49 -4.39 -15.68
CA LEU A 35 18.29 -4.64 -14.88
C LEU A 35 18.18 -6.12 -14.52
N GLN A 36 17.62 -6.41 -13.34
CA GLN A 36 17.32 -7.78 -12.91
C GLN A 36 15.83 -8.04 -12.73
N ARG A 37 15.40 -9.27 -13.02
CA ARG A 37 14.00 -9.72 -12.98
C ARG A 37 13.38 -9.52 -11.59
N GLU A 38 14.10 -9.90 -10.55
CA GLU A 38 13.70 -9.83 -9.15
C GLU A 38 13.48 -8.38 -8.74
N SER A 39 14.41 -7.49 -9.13
CA SER A 39 14.31 -6.06 -8.86
C SER A 39 13.07 -5.44 -9.52
N LEU A 40 12.77 -5.79 -10.77
CA LEU A 40 11.63 -5.22 -11.51
C LEU A 40 10.27 -5.66 -10.97
N THR A 41 10.17 -6.91 -10.53
CA THR A 41 8.91 -7.55 -10.14
C THR A 41 8.60 -7.48 -8.64
N ALA A 42 9.61 -7.34 -7.78
CA ALA A 42 9.44 -7.47 -6.33
C ALA A 42 8.43 -6.48 -5.72
N GLY A 43 7.40 -6.99 -5.04
CA GLY A 43 6.33 -6.16 -4.45
C GLY A 43 5.27 -5.69 -5.46
N LEU A 44 5.26 -6.20 -6.70
CA LEU A 44 4.13 -6.06 -7.61
C LEU A 44 3.16 -7.24 -7.44
N PRO A 45 1.84 -7.02 -7.50
CA PRO A 45 0.84 -8.09 -7.43
C PRO A 45 0.73 -8.80 -8.80
N LEU A 46 1.74 -9.59 -9.16
CA LEU A 46 1.77 -10.32 -10.44
C LEU A 46 0.59 -11.29 -10.55
N GLN A 47 0.05 -11.43 -11.75
CA GLN A 47 -1.02 -12.40 -12.04
C GLN A 47 -0.41 -13.60 -12.75
N LYS A 48 -0.58 -14.81 -12.19
CA LYS A 48 0.12 -16.02 -12.67
C LYS A 48 1.64 -15.81 -12.81
N ALA A 49 2.18 -15.00 -11.91
CA ALA A 49 3.58 -14.58 -11.88
C ALA A 49 4.09 -13.92 -13.20
N LYS A 50 3.18 -13.22 -13.90
CA LYS A 50 3.48 -12.37 -15.06
C LYS A 50 3.06 -10.92 -14.84
N LEU A 51 3.74 -10.00 -15.51
CA LEU A 51 3.39 -8.60 -15.60
C LEU A 51 2.15 -8.42 -16.48
N THR A 52 1.24 -7.59 -16.02
CA THR A 52 0.12 -7.11 -16.83
C THR A 52 0.45 -5.72 -17.39
N PRO A 53 -0.18 -5.27 -18.49
CA PRO A 53 0.02 -3.93 -19.00
C PRO A 53 -0.19 -2.83 -17.95
N GLY A 54 -1.12 -3.03 -17.00
CA GLY A 54 -1.33 -2.10 -15.89
C GLY A 54 -0.14 -2.01 -14.93
N LEU A 55 0.51 -3.15 -14.63
CA LEU A 55 1.67 -3.23 -13.75
C LEU A 55 2.97 -2.84 -14.44
N PHE A 56 3.05 -2.96 -15.76
CA PHE A 56 4.21 -2.59 -16.56
C PHE A 56 4.73 -1.19 -16.22
N SER A 57 3.83 -0.23 -16.06
CA SER A 57 4.20 1.15 -15.74
C SER A 57 4.89 1.31 -14.39
N ARG A 58 4.53 0.48 -13.40
CA ARG A 58 5.18 0.46 -12.08
C ARG A 58 6.56 -0.20 -12.17
N ALA A 59 6.68 -1.30 -12.91
CA ALA A 59 7.96 -1.97 -13.16
C ALA A 59 8.94 -1.06 -13.92
N ALA A 60 8.50 -0.43 -15.00
CA ALA A 60 9.31 0.51 -15.79
C ALA A 60 9.79 1.70 -14.95
N LYS A 61 8.92 2.25 -14.08
CA LYS A 61 9.30 3.35 -13.19
C LYS A 61 10.39 2.97 -12.19
N ARG A 62 10.39 1.73 -11.69
CA ARG A 62 11.45 1.19 -10.81
C ARG A 62 12.78 1.02 -11.54
N ALA A 63 12.72 0.66 -12.82
CA ALA A 63 13.87 0.61 -13.71
C ALA A 63 14.40 2.00 -14.12
N GLY A 64 13.79 3.10 -13.65
CA GLY A 64 14.19 4.45 -14.06
C GLY A 64 13.63 4.88 -15.42
N PHE A 65 12.58 4.24 -15.91
CA PHE A 65 11.90 4.60 -17.16
C PHE A 65 10.52 5.22 -16.91
N ASN A 66 10.14 6.19 -17.74
CA ASN A 66 8.75 6.60 -17.88
C ASN A 66 8.08 5.76 -18.97
N SER A 67 6.88 5.26 -18.71
CA SER A 67 6.13 4.46 -19.67
C SER A 67 4.75 5.04 -19.97
N ARG A 68 4.29 4.95 -21.22
CA ARG A 68 2.93 5.34 -21.59
C ARG A 68 2.31 4.32 -22.53
N ILE A 69 1.20 3.74 -22.10
CA ILE A 69 0.38 2.85 -22.91
C ILE A 69 -0.46 3.69 -23.89
N VAL A 70 -0.42 3.34 -25.16
CA VAL A 70 -1.12 4.03 -26.25
C VAL A 70 -1.83 3.02 -27.14
N ARG A 71 -2.99 3.41 -27.69
CA ARG A 71 -3.73 2.62 -28.67
C ARG A 71 -3.62 3.27 -30.04
N ARG A 72 -2.84 2.69 -30.96
CA ARG A 72 -2.52 3.22 -32.28
C ARG A 72 -2.15 2.08 -33.24
N SER A 73 -2.23 2.32 -34.55
CA SER A 73 -1.66 1.44 -35.57
C SER A 73 -0.13 1.55 -35.62
N ILE A 74 0.53 0.60 -36.28
CA ILE A 74 2.00 0.55 -36.38
C ILE A 74 2.56 1.79 -37.09
N ASP A 75 1.89 2.25 -38.15
CA ASP A 75 2.24 3.50 -38.85
C ASP A 75 2.08 4.77 -37.99
N GLY A 76 1.31 4.68 -36.91
CA GLY A 76 1.06 5.80 -35.99
C GLY A 76 2.17 6.05 -34.98
N PHE A 77 3.23 5.22 -34.97
CA PHE A 77 4.41 5.41 -34.11
C PHE A 77 5.43 6.33 -34.78
N THR A 78 5.84 7.37 -34.06
CA THR A 78 6.88 8.29 -34.55
C THR A 78 8.24 7.62 -34.47
N ALA A 79 9.01 7.60 -35.57
CA ALA A 79 10.34 6.98 -35.62
C ALA A 79 11.30 7.50 -34.53
N ALA A 80 11.19 8.79 -34.17
CA ALA A 80 11.96 9.41 -33.09
C ALA A 80 11.61 8.91 -31.67
N LEU A 81 10.51 8.13 -31.52
CA LEU A 81 10.03 7.59 -30.25
C LEU A 81 10.30 6.08 -30.09
N LEU A 82 10.94 5.44 -31.07
CA LEU A 82 11.41 4.05 -30.97
C LEU A 82 12.67 3.94 -30.06
N PRO A 83 12.91 2.80 -29.39
CA PRO A 83 12.13 1.56 -29.43
C PRO A 83 10.80 1.64 -28.64
N VAL A 84 9.81 0.83 -29.05
CA VAL A 84 8.46 0.74 -28.45
C VAL A 84 8.09 -0.72 -28.24
N ILE A 85 7.42 -1.04 -27.13
CA ILE A 85 6.89 -2.40 -26.92
C ILE A 85 5.53 -2.51 -27.60
N LEU A 86 5.32 -3.54 -28.40
CA LEU A 86 4.04 -3.86 -29.04
C LEU A 86 3.42 -5.06 -28.32
N LEU A 87 2.15 -4.95 -27.95
CA LEU A 87 1.38 -6.09 -27.47
C LEU A 87 0.87 -6.91 -28.65
N LEU A 88 1.24 -8.18 -28.67
CA LEU A 88 0.85 -9.14 -29.68
C LEU A 88 -0.34 -9.99 -29.21
N ASP A 89 -0.87 -10.80 -30.11
CA ASP A 89 -1.85 -11.81 -29.74
C ASP A 89 -1.30 -12.88 -28.79
N ARG A 90 -2.21 -13.57 -28.09
CA ARG A 90 -1.90 -14.64 -27.12
C ARG A 90 -1.07 -14.22 -25.90
N GLU A 91 -1.24 -12.98 -25.44
CA GLU A 91 -0.54 -12.42 -24.24
C GLU A 91 0.98 -12.30 -24.42
N ASP A 92 1.45 -12.15 -25.66
CA ASP A 92 2.85 -11.96 -26.00
C ASP A 92 3.19 -10.47 -26.28
N ALA A 93 4.48 -10.14 -26.33
CA ALA A 93 5.00 -8.81 -26.59
C ALA A 93 6.32 -8.86 -27.36
N CYS A 94 6.58 -7.82 -28.16
CA CYS A 94 7.87 -7.63 -28.82
C CYS A 94 8.31 -6.17 -28.74
N VAL A 95 9.61 -5.93 -28.87
CA VAL A 95 10.20 -4.59 -28.93
C VAL A 95 10.41 -4.20 -30.38
N LEU A 96 9.71 -3.19 -30.86
CA LEU A 96 9.90 -2.58 -32.17
C LEU A 96 11.06 -1.57 -32.12
N HIS A 97 12.12 -1.82 -32.86
CA HIS A 97 13.31 -0.96 -32.93
C HIS A 97 13.26 0.04 -34.08
N ARG A 98 12.83 -0.41 -35.26
CA ARG A 98 12.82 0.40 -36.49
C ARG A 98 11.71 -0.05 -37.43
N ILE A 99 11.13 0.90 -38.16
CA ILE A 99 10.25 0.63 -39.31
C ILE A 99 10.96 1.17 -40.55
N ASP A 100 11.13 0.32 -41.56
CA ASP A 100 11.62 0.71 -42.89
C ASP A 100 10.43 0.74 -43.86
N GLN A 101 9.99 1.96 -44.21
CA GLN A 101 8.85 2.14 -45.11
C GLN A 101 9.17 1.84 -46.58
N GLU A 102 10.44 1.90 -46.99
CA GLU A 102 10.83 1.60 -48.37
C GLU A 102 10.83 0.08 -48.62
N LYS A 103 11.32 -0.68 -47.65
CA LYS A 103 11.39 -2.15 -47.72
C LYS A 103 10.14 -2.86 -47.19
N LYS A 104 9.21 -2.13 -46.55
CA LYS A 104 8.04 -2.67 -45.84
C LYS A 104 8.41 -3.72 -44.79
N THR A 105 9.50 -3.50 -44.07
CA THR A 105 10.01 -4.39 -43.02
C THR A 105 10.09 -3.66 -41.68
N ALA A 106 9.87 -4.39 -40.59
CA ALA A 106 10.00 -3.90 -39.22
C ALA A 106 11.07 -4.72 -38.49
N SER A 107 12.01 -4.04 -37.85
CA SER A 107 13.05 -4.66 -37.02
C SER A 107 12.50 -4.81 -35.60
N VAL A 108 12.26 -6.06 -35.18
CA VAL A 108 11.67 -6.38 -33.87
C VAL A 108 12.55 -7.35 -33.09
N THR A 109 12.52 -7.24 -31.77
CA THR A 109 13.04 -8.25 -30.86
C THR A 109 11.86 -8.94 -30.20
N PHE A 110 11.69 -10.23 -30.45
CA PHE A 110 10.65 -11.03 -29.79
C PHE A 110 11.06 -11.34 -28.36
N SER A 111 10.07 -11.45 -27.46
CA SER A 111 10.32 -11.80 -26.07
C SER A 111 11.09 -13.12 -25.91
N GLU A 112 10.88 -14.07 -26.82
CA GLU A 112 11.50 -15.40 -26.85
C GLU A 112 13.00 -15.39 -27.20
N LEU A 113 13.48 -14.30 -27.80
CA LEU A 113 14.87 -14.14 -28.25
C LEU A 113 15.52 -13.03 -27.44
N SER A 114 16.49 -13.36 -26.60
CA SER A 114 17.30 -12.36 -25.90
C SER A 114 18.20 -11.62 -26.90
N ASP A 115 18.02 -10.30 -26.97
CA ASP A 115 18.86 -9.34 -27.72
C ASP A 115 19.04 -9.57 -29.24
N THR A 116 18.25 -10.44 -29.87
CA THR A 116 18.34 -10.68 -31.32
C THR A 116 17.27 -9.90 -32.08
N ILE A 117 17.72 -8.94 -32.89
CA ILE A 117 16.85 -8.16 -33.78
C ILE A 117 16.55 -9.00 -35.03
N VAL A 118 15.26 -9.22 -35.31
CA VAL A 118 14.76 -9.92 -36.49
C VAL A 118 13.97 -8.93 -37.35
N ASP A 119 14.28 -8.90 -38.65
CA ASP A 119 13.49 -8.15 -39.62
C ASP A 119 12.32 -9.01 -40.11
N ILE A 120 11.09 -8.53 -39.89
CA ILE A 120 9.87 -9.18 -40.35
C ILE A 120 9.08 -8.28 -41.30
N PRO A 121 8.32 -8.85 -42.25
CA PRO A 121 7.38 -8.10 -43.07
C PRO A 121 6.36 -7.32 -42.23
N LEU A 122 6.10 -6.05 -42.58
CA LEU A 122 5.19 -5.18 -41.81
C LEU A 122 3.76 -5.75 -41.73
N ASN A 123 3.28 -6.38 -42.80
CA ASN A 123 1.96 -7.03 -42.85
C ASN A 123 1.84 -8.20 -41.86
N GLU A 124 2.91 -8.95 -41.65
CA GLU A 124 2.94 -10.05 -40.69
C GLU A 124 2.89 -9.54 -39.25
N LEU A 125 3.62 -8.45 -38.97
CA LEU A 125 3.58 -7.80 -37.67
C LEU A 125 2.19 -7.18 -37.39
N GLU A 126 1.59 -6.51 -38.37
CA GLU A 126 0.25 -5.94 -38.26
C GLU A 126 -0.82 -7.00 -37.98
N ALA A 127 -0.70 -8.19 -38.58
CA ALA A 127 -1.63 -9.30 -38.34
C ALA A 127 -1.55 -9.84 -36.89
N ARG A 128 -0.38 -9.75 -36.25
CA ARG A 128 -0.17 -10.20 -34.86
C ARG A 128 -0.42 -9.10 -33.82
N TYR A 129 -0.49 -7.84 -34.23
CA TYR A 129 -0.51 -6.68 -33.36
C TYR A 129 -1.92 -6.32 -32.87
N ARG A 130 -2.09 -6.20 -31.55
CA ARG A 130 -3.39 -5.86 -30.94
C ARG A 130 -3.80 -4.39 -31.02
N GLY A 131 -3.00 -3.54 -31.63
CA GLY A 131 -3.24 -2.09 -31.68
C GLY A 131 -2.86 -1.35 -30.40
N ILE A 132 -2.12 -1.98 -29.48
CA ILE A 132 -1.69 -1.38 -28.21
C ILE A 132 -0.16 -1.42 -28.11
N GLY A 133 0.47 -0.26 -28.01
CA GLY A 133 1.92 -0.13 -27.78
C GLY A 133 2.23 0.57 -26.46
N ILE A 134 3.45 0.38 -25.98
CA ILE A 134 3.96 1.00 -24.76
C ILE A 134 5.25 1.75 -25.11
N TYR A 135 5.18 3.08 -25.05
CA TYR A 135 6.37 3.91 -25.10
C TYR A 135 7.13 3.75 -23.79
N VAL A 136 8.44 3.56 -23.88
CA VAL A 136 9.33 3.48 -22.71
C VAL A 136 10.51 4.41 -22.97
N ARG A 137 10.74 5.37 -22.08
CA ARG A 137 11.85 6.32 -22.21
C ARG A 137 12.57 6.49 -20.88
N PRO A 138 13.91 6.58 -20.88
CA PRO A 138 14.66 6.80 -19.66
C PRO A 138 14.20 8.11 -19.02
N LEU A 139 14.00 8.06 -17.71
CA LEU A 139 13.55 9.19 -16.93
C LEU A 139 14.77 10.11 -16.73
N PHE A 140 14.72 11.32 -17.28
CA PHE A 140 15.83 12.27 -17.17
C PHE A 140 16.10 12.57 -15.69
N ARG A 141 17.28 12.17 -15.21
CA ARG A 141 17.77 12.49 -13.86
C ARG A 141 18.70 13.68 -13.98
N TYR A 142 18.41 14.72 -13.20
CA TYR A 142 19.34 15.83 -13.04
C TYR A 142 20.57 15.30 -12.28
N ASP A 143 21.76 15.68 -12.74
CA ASP A 143 23.01 15.41 -12.01
C ASP A 143 22.93 16.07 -10.62
N ILE A 144 23.53 15.43 -9.62
CA ILE A 144 23.67 15.90 -8.22
C ILE A 144 24.20 17.34 -8.16
N ARG A 145 25.00 17.76 -9.16
CA ARG A 145 25.54 19.13 -9.28
C ARG A 145 24.50 20.17 -9.70
N THR A 146 23.32 19.77 -10.14
CA THR A 146 22.23 20.67 -10.52
C THR A 146 21.52 21.13 -9.25
N PRO A 147 21.64 22.41 -8.84
CA PRO A 147 20.93 22.89 -7.66
C PRO A 147 19.43 22.72 -7.87
N GLU A 148 18.73 22.14 -6.90
CA GLU A 148 17.27 22.15 -6.87
C GLU A 148 16.80 23.60 -6.69
N VAL A 149 16.67 24.35 -7.79
CA VAL A 149 16.20 25.76 -7.79
C VAL A 149 14.79 25.87 -7.19
N ARG A 150 14.05 24.77 -7.20
CA ARG A 150 12.86 24.49 -6.39
C ARG A 150 12.84 22.99 -6.14
N LYS A 151 12.58 22.54 -4.90
CA LYS A 151 12.09 21.18 -4.67
C LYS A 151 10.91 20.97 -5.62
N LEU A 152 11.07 20.18 -6.68
CA LEU A 152 9.95 19.69 -7.47
C LEU A 152 9.06 19.01 -6.44
N LYS A 153 7.97 19.69 -6.03
CA LYS A 153 7.03 19.16 -5.03
C LYS A 153 6.57 17.83 -5.60
N ARG A 154 7.14 16.70 -5.13
CA ARG A 154 6.62 15.37 -5.42
C ARG A 154 5.14 15.49 -5.08
N ARG A 155 4.27 15.29 -6.09
CA ARG A 155 2.83 15.45 -5.91
C ARG A 155 2.44 14.64 -4.67
N HIS A 156 1.73 15.26 -3.74
CA HIS A 156 1.28 14.59 -2.54
C HIS A 156 0.52 13.32 -2.95
N TRP A 157 0.87 12.17 -2.35
CA TRP A 157 0.37 10.85 -2.76
C TRP A 157 -1.15 10.82 -2.90
N PHE A 158 -1.86 11.45 -1.97
CA PHE A 158 -3.31 11.62 -2.00
C PHE A 158 -3.79 12.59 -3.09
N TRP A 159 -3.39 13.87 -3.03
CA TRP A 159 -3.87 14.90 -3.96
C TRP A 159 -3.51 14.62 -5.42
N GLY A 160 -2.40 13.92 -5.67
CA GLY A 160 -2.01 13.47 -7.01
C GLY A 160 -3.07 12.56 -7.64
N VAL A 161 -3.62 11.61 -6.87
CA VAL A 161 -4.66 10.69 -7.35
C VAL A 161 -6.00 11.41 -7.57
N ILE A 162 -6.34 12.38 -6.71
CA ILE A 162 -7.53 13.22 -6.88
C ILE A 162 -7.41 14.09 -8.15
N GLU A 163 -6.23 14.67 -8.37
CA GLU A 163 -5.92 15.50 -9.54
C GLU A 163 -6.04 14.74 -10.87
N GLU A 164 -5.75 13.44 -10.92
CA GLU A 164 -5.94 12.61 -12.12
C GLU A 164 -7.41 12.53 -12.57
N ASN A 165 -8.36 12.72 -11.66
CA ASN A 165 -9.79 12.73 -11.95
C ASN A 165 -10.36 14.15 -12.13
N LYS A 166 -9.52 15.17 -12.34
CA LYS A 166 -9.92 16.57 -12.58
C LYS A 166 -11.10 16.78 -13.55
N PRO A 167 -11.18 16.10 -14.70
CA PRO A 167 -12.30 16.27 -15.62
C PRO A 167 -13.65 15.91 -14.99
N LEU A 168 -13.71 14.82 -14.22
CA LEU A 168 -14.92 14.41 -13.51
C LEU A 168 -15.31 15.44 -12.44
N TYR A 169 -14.35 15.92 -11.65
CA TYR A 169 -14.61 16.97 -10.66
C TYR A 169 -15.07 18.28 -11.29
N ARG A 170 -14.54 18.65 -12.46
CA ARG A 170 -15.01 19.80 -13.24
C ARG A 170 -16.47 19.61 -13.65
N ASP A 171 -16.81 18.45 -14.21
CA ASP A 171 -18.17 18.16 -14.68
C ASP A 171 -19.16 18.11 -13.49
N ILE A 172 -18.74 17.61 -12.32
CA ILE A 172 -19.50 17.68 -11.06
C ILE A 172 -19.75 19.14 -10.62
N LEU A 173 -18.74 20.01 -10.73
CA LEU A 173 -18.87 21.42 -10.39
C LEU A 173 -19.83 22.14 -11.35
N VAL A 174 -19.75 21.85 -12.65
CA VAL A 174 -20.70 22.36 -13.65
C VAL A 174 -22.12 21.88 -13.35
N ALA A 175 -22.31 20.60 -13.02
CA ALA A 175 -23.61 20.06 -12.63
C ALA A 175 -24.15 20.75 -11.36
N ALA A 176 -23.30 21.05 -10.38
CA ALA A 176 -23.70 21.78 -9.18
C ALA A 176 -24.14 23.22 -9.48
N VAL A 177 -23.47 23.92 -10.41
CA VAL A 177 -23.92 25.23 -10.91
C VAL A 177 -25.31 25.11 -11.54
N MET A 178 -25.52 24.13 -12.41
CA MET A 178 -26.81 23.94 -13.07
C MET A 178 -27.93 23.60 -12.08
N ILE A 179 -27.68 22.72 -11.11
CA ILE A 179 -28.61 22.36 -10.03
C ILE A 179 -29.02 23.61 -9.23
N ASN A 180 -28.04 24.43 -8.82
CA ASN A 180 -28.33 25.63 -8.04
C ASN A 180 -29.04 26.72 -8.86
N LEU A 181 -28.78 26.83 -10.16
CA LEU A 181 -29.54 27.72 -11.06
C LEU A 181 -30.98 27.23 -11.27
N MET A 182 -31.17 25.93 -11.51
CA MET A 182 -32.50 25.32 -11.65
C MET A 182 -33.36 25.47 -10.40
N ALA A 183 -32.74 25.51 -9.22
CA ALA A 183 -33.43 25.77 -7.96
C ALA A 183 -34.17 27.13 -7.91
N LEU A 184 -33.83 28.08 -8.79
CA LEU A 184 -34.51 29.38 -8.90
C LEU A 184 -35.87 29.30 -9.62
N ALA A 185 -36.13 28.22 -10.35
CA ALA A 185 -37.37 28.09 -11.12
C ALA A 185 -38.62 28.14 -10.24
N MET A 186 -38.61 27.47 -9.09
CA MET A 186 -39.77 27.41 -8.19
C MET A 186 -40.09 28.77 -7.52
N PRO A 187 -39.13 29.51 -6.93
CA PRO A 187 -39.38 30.87 -6.45
C PRO A 187 -39.93 31.82 -7.53
N LEU A 188 -39.38 31.77 -8.75
CA LEU A 188 -39.83 32.61 -9.86
C LEU A 188 -41.22 32.24 -10.36
N PHE A 189 -41.53 30.95 -10.41
CA PHE A 189 -42.87 30.45 -10.74
C PHE A 189 -43.90 30.97 -9.75
N ILE A 190 -43.66 30.78 -8.45
CA ILE A 190 -44.58 31.25 -7.41
C ILE A 190 -44.74 32.78 -7.49
N ARG A 191 -43.66 33.54 -7.66
CA ARG A 191 -43.75 34.98 -7.86
C ARG A 191 -44.64 35.35 -9.04
N ASN A 192 -44.46 34.69 -10.19
CA ASN A 192 -45.27 34.93 -11.38
C ASN A 192 -46.75 34.59 -11.12
N VAL A 193 -47.02 33.45 -10.49
CA VAL A 193 -48.37 33.01 -10.18
C VAL A 193 -49.09 34.02 -9.29
N TYR A 194 -48.47 34.47 -8.21
CA TYR A 194 -49.11 35.40 -7.27
C TYR A 194 -49.18 36.84 -7.78
N ASP A 195 -48.19 37.32 -8.53
CA ASP A 195 -48.16 38.71 -8.99
C ASP A 195 -48.92 38.92 -10.32
N ARG A 196 -48.99 37.90 -11.19
CA ARG A 196 -49.54 38.04 -12.55
C ARG A 196 -50.70 37.11 -12.85
N VAL A 197 -50.64 35.84 -12.47
CA VAL A 197 -51.68 34.87 -12.83
C VAL A 197 -52.91 35.04 -11.95
N LEU A 198 -52.73 35.07 -10.63
CA LEU A 198 -53.83 35.11 -9.66
C LEU A 198 -54.66 36.39 -9.77
N PRO A 199 -54.07 37.60 -9.90
CA PRO A 199 -54.85 38.83 -10.04
C PRO A 199 -55.58 38.95 -11.39
N ASN A 200 -54.99 38.43 -12.47
CA ASN A 200 -55.53 38.56 -13.83
C ASN A 200 -56.27 37.31 -14.33
N LEU A 201 -56.39 36.26 -13.51
CA LEU A 201 -56.95 34.95 -13.88
C LEU A 201 -56.38 34.38 -15.21
N ALA A 202 -55.09 34.60 -15.46
CA ALA A 202 -54.42 34.19 -16.70
C ALA A 202 -54.05 32.70 -16.71
N ILE A 203 -55.07 31.82 -16.80
CA ILE A 203 -54.94 30.36 -16.70
C ILE A 203 -53.97 29.78 -17.75
N GLU A 204 -53.93 30.35 -18.96
CA GLU A 204 -53.00 29.91 -20.00
C GLU A 204 -51.53 30.15 -19.59
N THR A 205 -51.23 31.29 -18.96
CA THR A 205 -49.88 31.60 -18.46
C THR A 205 -49.49 30.65 -17.31
N LEU A 206 -50.47 30.24 -16.48
CA LEU A 206 -50.25 29.27 -15.42
C LEU A 206 -49.75 27.93 -15.97
N TRP A 207 -50.45 27.35 -16.93
CA TRP A 207 -50.10 26.03 -17.47
C TRP A 207 -48.78 26.05 -18.26
N VAL A 208 -48.50 27.12 -18.99
CA VAL A 208 -47.21 27.29 -19.69
C VAL A 208 -46.05 27.40 -18.68
N THR A 209 -46.19 28.21 -17.64
CA THR A 209 -45.13 28.35 -16.63
C THR A 209 -44.99 27.11 -15.75
N ALA A 210 -46.10 26.44 -15.42
CA ALA A 210 -46.09 25.19 -14.66
C ALA A 210 -45.42 24.04 -15.43
N SER A 211 -45.74 23.86 -16.71
CA SER A 211 -45.10 22.84 -17.55
C SER A 211 -43.59 23.07 -17.69
N ALA A 212 -43.16 24.32 -17.87
CA ALA A 212 -41.75 24.67 -17.88
C ALA A 212 -41.04 24.32 -16.56
N VAL A 213 -41.66 24.60 -15.41
CA VAL A 213 -41.10 24.27 -14.09
C VAL A 213 -41.03 22.78 -13.86
N ILE A 214 -42.04 22.01 -14.29
CA ILE A 214 -42.02 20.54 -14.22
C ILE A 214 -40.82 19.98 -15.00
N VAL A 215 -40.56 20.49 -16.21
CA VAL A 215 -39.38 20.11 -17.00
C VAL A 215 -38.09 20.42 -16.24
N VAL A 216 -37.99 21.60 -15.62
CA VAL A 216 -36.83 21.98 -14.80
C VAL A 216 -36.67 21.08 -13.58
N LEU A 217 -37.75 20.71 -12.88
CA LEU A 217 -37.71 19.81 -11.74
C LEU A 217 -37.26 18.39 -12.13
N CYS A 218 -37.76 17.87 -13.27
CA CYS A 218 -37.30 16.60 -13.82
C CYS A 218 -35.80 16.65 -14.15
N ALA A 219 -35.34 17.74 -14.78
CA ALA A 219 -33.92 17.92 -15.08
C ALA A 219 -33.05 18.06 -13.81
N ASP A 220 -33.52 18.76 -12.77
CA ASP A 220 -32.83 18.84 -11.46
C ASP A 220 -32.60 17.46 -10.87
N VAL A 221 -33.62 16.59 -10.86
CA VAL A 221 -33.52 15.22 -10.36
C VAL A 221 -32.48 14.43 -11.16
N VAL A 222 -32.52 14.48 -12.49
CA VAL A 222 -31.56 13.78 -13.36
C VAL A 222 -30.13 14.27 -13.09
N LEU A 223 -29.90 15.60 -13.04
CA LEU A 223 -28.59 16.17 -12.75
C LEU A 223 -28.08 15.77 -11.36
N ARG A 224 -28.96 15.74 -10.36
CA ARG A 224 -28.60 15.35 -8.99
C ARG A 224 -28.22 13.87 -8.91
N LEU A 225 -28.95 12.99 -9.61
CA LEU A 225 -28.60 11.57 -9.73
C LEU A 225 -27.27 11.36 -10.49
N MET A 226 -27.07 12.06 -11.61
CA MET A 226 -25.81 12.02 -12.36
C MET A 226 -24.63 12.50 -11.49
N ARG A 227 -24.83 13.58 -10.72
CA ARG A 227 -23.82 14.13 -9.80
C ARG A 227 -23.39 13.08 -8.77
N VAL A 228 -24.34 12.41 -8.13
CA VAL A 228 -24.05 11.33 -7.16
C VAL A 228 -23.27 10.19 -7.84
N TYR A 229 -23.75 9.70 -8.99
CA TYR A 229 -23.10 8.63 -9.73
C TYR A 229 -21.64 8.97 -10.12
N PHE A 230 -21.37 10.19 -10.58
CA PHE A 230 -20.02 10.60 -10.96
C PHE A 230 -19.09 10.81 -9.76
N ILE A 231 -19.61 11.33 -8.64
CA ILE A 231 -18.85 11.43 -7.38
C ILE A 231 -18.44 10.03 -6.91
N ASP A 232 -19.37 9.08 -6.84
CA ASP A 232 -19.08 7.71 -6.41
C ASP A 232 -18.09 7.01 -7.35
N LYS A 233 -18.23 7.21 -8.66
CA LYS A 233 -17.30 6.66 -9.65
C LYS A 233 -15.89 7.24 -9.53
N ALA A 234 -15.77 8.54 -9.26
CA ALA A 234 -14.47 9.19 -9.02
C ALA A 234 -13.86 8.69 -7.71
N ALA A 235 -14.65 8.59 -6.64
CA ALA A 235 -14.21 8.07 -5.35
C ALA A 235 -13.75 6.62 -5.43
N GLY A 236 -14.49 5.74 -6.10
CA GLY A 236 -14.10 4.33 -6.27
C GLY A 236 -12.79 4.15 -7.05
N ARG A 237 -12.53 5.00 -8.06
CA ARG A 237 -11.24 4.98 -8.79
C ARG A 237 -10.08 5.45 -7.91
N ALA A 238 -10.30 6.50 -7.11
CA ALA A 238 -9.31 6.97 -6.16
C ALA A 238 -9.03 5.95 -5.06
N ASP A 239 -10.08 5.29 -4.54
CA ASP A 239 -10.03 4.27 -3.50
C ASP A 239 -9.10 3.11 -3.84
N VAL A 240 -9.26 2.53 -5.04
CA VAL A 240 -8.41 1.41 -5.50
C VAL A 240 -6.94 1.83 -5.59
N LYS A 241 -6.65 3.01 -6.15
CA LYS A 241 -5.27 3.50 -6.31
C LYS A 241 -4.62 3.85 -4.98
N LEU A 242 -5.35 4.54 -4.10
CA LEU A 242 -4.85 4.96 -2.80
C LEU A 242 -4.64 3.76 -1.88
N SER A 243 -5.58 2.82 -1.83
CA SER A 243 -5.44 1.57 -1.05
C SER A 243 -4.23 0.75 -1.51
N ALA A 244 -4.04 0.61 -2.83
CA ALA A 244 -2.86 -0.05 -3.38
C ALA A 244 -1.56 0.67 -3.04
N SER A 245 -1.52 2.00 -3.12
CA SER A 245 -0.34 2.80 -2.79
C SER A 245 0.00 2.77 -1.30
N ILE A 246 -1.00 2.81 -0.42
CA ILE A 246 -0.82 2.70 1.02
C ILE A 246 -0.26 1.31 1.35
N MET A 247 -0.84 0.25 0.79
CA MET A 247 -0.36 -1.11 1.03
C MET A 247 1.06 -1.34 0.48
N GLU A 248 1.39 -0.79 -0.70
CA GLU A 248 2.76 -0.81 -1.24
C GLU A 248 3.75 -0.10 -0.31
N GLN A 249 3.39 1.07 0.22
CA GLN A 249 4.21 1.78 1.20
C GLN A 249 4.42 0.94 2.46
N VAL A 250 3.36 0.35 3.01
CA VAL A 250 3.38 -0.46 4.24
C VAL A 250 4.30 -1.66 4.08
N GLN A 251 4.17 -2.41 2.98
CA GLN A 251 5.01 -3.57 2.70
C GLN A 251 6.46 -3.19 2.37
N GLY A 252 6.68 -1.98 1.85
CA GLY A 252 8.02 -1.46 1.57
C GLY A 252 8.73 -0.84 2.77
N LEU A 253 8.08 -0.66 3.94
CA LEU A 253 8.70 -0.05 5.11
C LEU A 253 9.94 -0.83 5.56
N ARG A 254 11.01 -0.11 5.90
CA ARG A 254 12.13 -0.72 6.63
C ARG A 254 11.66 -1.20 8.00
N MET A 255 12.17 -2.35 8.45
CA MET A 255 11.78 -2.94 9.74
C MET A 255 12.05 -2.03 10.94
N GLU A 256 13.07 -1.17 10.85
CA GLU A 256 13.39 -0.12 11.83
C GLU A 256 12.24 0.87 12.06
N ASN A 257 11.42 1.09 11.04
CA ASN A 257 10.31 2.05 11.03
C ASN A 257 8.95 1.37 11.23
N ARG A 258 8.92 0.07 11.54
CA ARG A 258 7.68 -0.66 11.80
C ARG A 258 7.02 -0.14 13.09
N PRO A 259 5.70 0.16 13.11
CA PRO A 259 5.01 0.54 14.33
C PRO A 259 4.99 -0.56 15.39
N ALA A 260 4.96 -0.18 16.67
CA ALA A 260 5.03 -1.10 17.80
C ALA A 260 3.84 -2.06 17.94
N SER A 261 2.64 -1.67 17.47
CA SER A 261 1.43 -2.51 17.56
C SER A 261 0.82 -2.76 16.20
N VAL A 262 0.65 -4.05 15.85
CA VAL A 262 -0.04 -4.49 14.62
C VAL A 262 -1.49 -4.03 14.62
N GLY A 263 -2.19 -4.10 15.76
CA GLY A 263 -3.59 -3.71 15.83
C GLY A 263 -3.82 -2.20 15.75
N SER A 264 -2.96 -1.40 16.39
CA SER A 264 -2.99 0.05 16.19
C SER A 264 -2.68 0.41 14.74
N PHE A 265 -1.72 -0.27 14.12
CA PHE A 265 -1.36 -0.01 12.73
C PHE A 265 -2.48 -0.37 11.76
N ALA A 266 -3.14 -1.51 11.94
CA ALA A 266 -4.32 -1.90 11.16
C ALA A 266 -5.45 -0.87 11.30
N SER A 267 -5.69 -0.38 12.51
CA SER A 267 -6.65 0.71 12.76
C SER A 267 -6.29 1.98 11.99
N ASN A 268 -5.00 2.34 11.94
CA ASN A 268 -4.55 3.52 11.21
C ASN A 268 -4.75 3.37 9.70
N LEU A 269 -4.59 2.14 9.16
CA LEU A 269 -4.87 1.86 7.75
C LEU A 269 -6.36 1.91 7.44
N GLN A 270 -7.22 1.39 8.32
CA GLN A 270 -8.68 1.51 8.20
C GLN A 270 -9.16 2.96 8.29
N ALA A 271 -8.41 3.85 8.96
CA ALA A 271 -8.74 5.26 9.07
C ALA A 271 -8.81 5.98 7.70
N PHE A 272 -8.23 5.39 6.66
CA PHE A 272 -8.42 5.82 5.27
C PHE A 272 -9.89 5.88 4.84
N GLU A 273 -10.76 5.04 5.40
CA GLU A 273 -12.21 5.05 5.12
C GLU A 273 -12.86 6.41 5.46
N PHE A 274 -12.38 7.12 6.48
CA PHE A 274 -12.88 8.46 6.82
C PHE A 274 -12.53 9.48 5.72
N ILE A 275 -11.33 9.39 5.15
CA ILE A 275 -10.89 10.25 4.04
C ILE A 275 -11.71 9.93 2.78
N ARG A 276 -11.88 8.64 2.48
CA ARG A 276 -12.75 8.20 1.38
C ARG A 276 -14.16 8.74 1.55
N THR A 277 -14.76 8.59 2.73
CA THR A 277 -16.11 9.07 3.00
C THR A 277 -16.19 10.57 2.85
N PHE A 278 -15.20 11.34 3.31
CA PHE A 278 -15.15 12.79 3.12
C PHE A 278 -15.16 13.21 1.64
N ILE A 279 -14.46 12.49 0.76
CA ILE A 279 -14.43 12.77 -0.69
C ILE A 279 -15.67 12.22 -1.42
N ALA A 280 -16.12 11.03 -1.04
CA ALA A 280 -17.17 10.28 -1.73
C ALA A 280 -18.58 10.74 -1.36
N SER A 281 -18.75 11.38 -0.20
CA SER A 281 -20.07 11.68 0.35
C SER A 281 -20.66 13.01 -0.15
N SER A 282 -21.88 13.27 0.33
CA SER A 282 -22.59 14.55 0.29
C SER A 282 -21.76 15.75 0.78
N THR A 283 -20.63 15.53 1.45
CA THR A 283 -19.73 16.57 1.95
C THR A 283 -19.10 17.39 0.83
N VAL A 284 -18.63 16.75 -0.25
CA VAL A 284 -18.13 17.50 -1.42
C VAL A 284 -19.25 18.29 -2.08
N ALA A 285 -20.45 17.71 -2.17
CA ALA A 285 -21.61 18.41 -2.70
C ALA A 285 -21.97 19.64 -1.85
N ALA A 286 -21.99 19.51 -0.52
CA ALA A 286 -22.30 20.60 0.39
C ALA A 286 -21.22 21.70 0.37
N LEU A 287 -19.95 21.34 0.25
CA LEU A 287 -18.85 22.29 0.09
C LEU A 287 -18.96 23.06 -1.24
N VAL A 288 -19.33 22.37 -2.32
CA VAL A 288 -19.57 22.98 -3.64
C VAL A 288 -20.84 23.82 -3.65
N ASP A 289 -21.85 23.47 -2.84
CA ASP A 289 -23.12 24.22 -2.73
C ASP A 289 -22.97 25.48 -1.84
N LEU A 290 -21.92 25.58 -0.99
CA LEU A 290 -21.68 26.70 -0.06
C LEU A 290 -21.55 28.08 -0.75
N PRO A 291 -20.80 28.25 -1.86
CA PRO A 291 -20.76 29.52 -2.60
C PRO A 291 -22.13 29.97 -3.13
N PHE A 292 -23.05 29.04 -3.41
CA PHE A 292 -24.38 29.39 -3.91
C PHE A 292 -25.28 29.97 -2.83
N ALA A 293 -24.97 29.80 -1.54
CA ALA A 293 -25.63 30.55 -0.48
C ALA A 293 -25.49 32.07 -0.70
N LEU A 294 -24.31 32.53 -1.13
CA LEU A 294 -24.07 33.94 -1.47
C LEU A 294 -24.84 34.35 -2.73
N LEU A 295 -24.97 33.46 -3.72
CA LEU A 295 -25.80 33.71 -4.90
C LEU A 295 -27.28 33.91 -4.51
N PHE A 296 -27.84 33.06 -3.66
CA PHE A 296 -29.23 33.22 -3.20
C PHE A 296 -29.42 34.50 -2.39
N VAL A 297 -28.46 34.86 -1.52
CA VAL A 297 -28.46 36.14 -0.80
C VAL A 297 -28.42 37.33 -1.78
N LEU A 298 -27.58 37.26 -2.81
CA LEU A 298 -27.51 38.29 -3.86
C LEU A 298 -28.86 38.45 -4.58
N ILE A 299 -29.52 37.35 -4.92
CA ILE A 299 -30.84 37.40 -5.56
C ILE A 299 -31.91 37.98 -4.61
N ILE A 300 -31.85 37.66 -3.31
CA ILE A 300 -32.71 38.28 -2.31
C ILE A 300 -32.48 39.79 -2.25
N MET A 301 -31.21 40.24 -2.28
CA MET A 301 -30.89 41.68 -2.32
C MET A 301 -31.46 42.38 -3.56
N LEU A 302 -31.44 41.72 -4.72
CA LEU A 302 -32.03 42.23 -5.96
C LEU A 302 -33.56 42.34 -5.90
N ILE A 303 -34.24 41.47 -5.15
CA ILE A 303 -35.69 41.55 -4.94
C ILE A 303 -36.03 42.62 -3.89
N SER A 304 -35.37 42.57 -2.73
CA SER A 304 -35.55 43.51 -1.63
C SER A 304 -34.37 43.42 -0.65
N TRP A 305 -33.51 44.43 -0.67
CA TRP A 305 -32.31 44.47 0.16
C TRP A 305 -32.55 44.36 1.69
N PRO A 306 -33.63 44.89 2.30
CA PRO A 306 -33.84 44.75 3.74
C PRO A 306 -34.10 43.29 4.17
N LEU A 307 -34.64 42.46 3.26
CA LEU A 307 -34.88 41.04 3.54
C LEU A 307 -33.62 40.18 3.51
N ALA A 308 -32.50 40.69 2.98
CA ALA A 308 -31.21 40.01 3.07
C ALA A 308 -30.59 40.09 4.48
N ILE A 309 -30.98 41.10 5.28
CA ILE A 309 -30.41 41.34 6.61
C ILE A 309 -30.68 40.17 7.57
N PRO A 310 -31.93 39.68 7.75
CA PRO A 310 -32.19 38.51 8.59
C PRO A 310 -31.38 37.28 8.16
N VAL A 311 -31.22 37.05 6.85
CA VAL A 311 -30.48 35.91 6.30
C VAL A 311 -29.00 36.01 6.64
N LEU A 312 -28.38 37.18 6.47
CA LEU A 312 -26.97 37.41 6.81
C LEU A 312 -26.71 37.28 8.31
N ILE A 313 -27.60 37.81 9.15
CA ILE A 313 -27.52 37.66 10.61
C ILE A 313 -27.62 36.18 10.99
N GLY A 314 -28.60 35.46 10.45
CA GLY A 314 -28.76 34.03 10.71
C GLY A 314 -27.54 33.21 10.30
N ALA A 315 -26.99 33.48 9.11
CA ALA A 315 -25.76 32.83 8.64
C ALA A 315 -24.58 33.14 9.58
N GLY A 316 -24.42 34.39 10.00
CA GLY A 316 -23.37 34.83 10.92
C GLY A 316 -23.47 34.15 12.29
N VAL A 317 -24.68 34.02 12.85
CA VAL A 317 -24.93 33.34 14.13
C VAL A 317 -24.55 31.86 14.04
N ILE A 318 -24.96 31.16 12.98
CA ILE A 318 -24.61 29.75 12.77
C ILE A 318 -23.09 29.58 12.65
N PHE A 319 -22.45 30.44 11.84
CA PHE A 319 -21.00 30.40 11.63
C PHE A 319 -20.22 30.64 12.94
N LEU A 320 -20.60 31.66 13.72
CA LEU A 320 -19.96 31.98 14.99
C LEU A 320 -20.09 30.82 16.00
N TYR A 321 -21.27 30.20 16.05
CA TYR A 321 -21.51 29.04 16.92
C TYR A 321 -20.65 27.84 16.51
N ALA A 322 -20.55 27.57 15.20
CA ALA A 322 -19.72 26.49 14.67
C ALA A 322 -18.23 26.69 15.00
N VAL A 323 -17.70 27.90 14.82
CA VAL A 323 -16.30 28.25 15.17
C VAL A 323 -16.03 28.08 16.66
N THR A 324 -16.97 28.48 17.52
CA THR A 324 -16.82 28.36 18.99
C THR A 324 -16.69 26.90 19.44
N ILE A 325 -17.37 25.98 18.76
CA ILE A 325 -17.41 24.56 19.10
C ILE A 325 -16.26 23.75 18.47
N GLN A 326 -15.66 24.26 17.41
CA GLN A 326 -14.67 23.57 16.59
C GLN A 326 -13.52 22.95 17.41
N GLY A 327 -12.95 23.68 18.36
CA GLY A 327 -11.82 23.18 19.17
C GLY A 327 -12.18 21.95 20.01
N LYS A 328 -13.39 21.92 20.60
CA LYS A 328 -13.87 20.77 21.38
C LYS A 328 -14.21 19.59 20.49
N LEU A 329 -14.72 19.84 19.29
CA LEU A 329 -15.01 18.82 18.29
C LEU A 329 -13.73 18.11 17.82
N HIS A 330 -12.67 18.88 17.58
CA HIS A 330 -11.35 18.37 17.22
C HIS A 330 -10.76 17.47 18.32
N ASP A 331 -10.69 17.97 19.57
CA ASP A 331 -10.15 17.22 20.73
C ASP A 331 -10.92 15.91 20.98
N LEU A 332 -12.25 15.94 20.91
CA LEU A 332 -13.07 14.72 21.07
C LEU A 332 -12.81 13.72 19.93
N THR A 333 -12.66 14.19 18.70
CA THR A 333 -12.36 13.34 17.53
C THR A 333 -10.99 12.68 17.65
N GLU A 334 -9.97 13.43 18.08
CA GLU A 334 -8.63 12.90 18.31
C GLU A 334 -8.63 11.84 19.42
N LYS A 335 -9.36 12.09 20.52
CA LYS A 335 -9.55 11.10 21.60
C LYS A 335 -10.27 9.85 21.11
N THR A 336 -11.33 10.00 20.31
CA THR A 336 -12.02 8.86 19.68
C THR A 336 -11.04 8.03 18.85
N TYR A 337 -10.17 8.67 18.06
CA TYR A 337 -9.17 7.99 17.25
C TYR A 337 -8.17 7.19 18.10
N ARG A 338 -7.53 7.83 19.10
CA ARG A 338 -6.52 7.18 19.96
C ARG A 338 -7.09 6.00 20.76
N VAL A 339 -8.25 6.19 21.38
CA VAL A 339 -8.93 5.14 22.16
C VAL A 339 -9.41 4.01 21.25
N GLY A 340 -9.91 4.35 20.05
CA GLY A 340 -10.29 3.37 19.03
C GLY A 340 -9.12 2.47 18.61
N ALA A 341 -7.95 3.06 18.38
CA ALA A 341 -6.73 2.32 18.08
C ALA A 341 -6.30 1.40 19.24
N GLN A 342 -6.37 1.88 20.48
CA GLN A 342 -6.06 1.07 21.67
C GLN A 342 -7.06 -0.08 21.89
N ARG A 343 -8.34 0.15 21.61
CA ARG A 343 -9.38 -0.89 21.61
C ARG A 343 -9.06 -1.97 20.59
N ASN A 344 -8.75 -1.58 19.34
CA ASN A 344 -8.41 -2.54 18.29
C ASN A 344 -7.10 -3.29 18.60
N ALA A 345 -6.11 -2.64 19.20
CA ALA A 345 -4.91 -3.31 19.70
C ALA A 345 -5.24 -4.37 20.77
N THR A 346 -6.10 -4.04 21.74
CA THR A 346 -6.54 -4.97 22.79
C THR A 346 -7.35 -6.13 22.21
N LEU A 347 -8.18 -5.89 21.17
CA LEU A 347 -8.91 -6.94 20.47
C LEU A 347 -7.94 -7.96 19.85
N ILE A 348 -6.97 -7.48 19.08
CA ILE A 348 -6.02 -8.36 18.37
C ILE A 348 -5.11 -9.09 19.36
N GLU A 349 -4.67 -8.42 20.43
CA GLU A 349 -3.94 -9.03 21.55
C GLU A 349 -4.76 -10.17 22.19
N GLY A 350 -6.03 -9.91 22.49
CA GLY A 350 -6.93 -10.90 23.10
C GLY A 350 -7.24 -12.10 22.19
N LEU A 351 -7.46 -11.86 20.89
CA LEU A 351 -7.71 -12.93 19.91
C LEU A 351 -6.47 -13.78 19.66
N THR A 352 -5.30 -13.15 19.51
CA THR A 352 -4.04 -13.86 19.27
C THR A 352 -3.59 -14.65 20.49
N GLY A 353 -3.84 -14.13 21.70
CA GLY A 353 -3.47 -14.75 22.97
C GLY A 353 -4.59 -15.57 23.62
N MET A 354 -5.66 -15.90 22.90
CA MET A 354 -6.89 -16.47 23.49
C MET A 354 -6.61 -17.75 24.30
N GLU A 355 -5.81 -18.67 23.77
CA GLU A 355 -5.42 -19.90 24.45
C GLU A 355 -4.71 -19.61 25.78
N THR A 356 -3.72 -18.70 25.77
CA THR A 356 -2.98 -18.31 26.97
C THR A 356 -3.89 -17.65 28.00
N ILE A 357 -4.84 -16.81 27.56
CA ILE A 357 -5.81 -16.16 28.45
C ILE A 357 -6.68 -17.21 29.15
N LYS A 358 -7.14 -18.23 28.41
CA LYS A 358 -7.92 -19.35 28.96
C LYS A 358 -7.14 -20.15 30.00
N ILE A 359 -5.89 -20.52 29.67
CA ILE A 359 -5.03 -21.30 30.58
C ILE A 359 -4.74 -20.53 31.87
N LEU A 360 -4.51 -19.22 31.78
CA LEU A 360 -4.23 -18.36 32.93
C LEU A 360 -5.48 -17.96 33.73
N GLY A 361 -6.69 -18.28 33.27
CA GLY A 361 -7.95 -17.81 33.88
C GLY A 361 -8.09 -16.28 33.87
N ALA A 362 -7.46 -15.61 32.89
CA ALA A 362 -7.34 -14.16 32.83
C ALA A 362 -8.48 -13.48 32.07
N GLU A 363 -9.55 -14.19 31.71
CA GLU A 363 -10.67 -13.66 30.92
C GLU A 363 -11.27 -12.41 31.56
N GLY A 364 -11.49 -12.43 32.87
CA GLY A 364 -12.07 -11.30 33.60
C GLY A 364 -11.23 -10.01 33.49
N ARG A 365 -9.90 -10.13 33.47
CA ARG A 365 -8.99 -8.98 33.34
C ARG A 365 -9.03 -8.39 31.93
N PHE A 366 -9.01 -9.24 30.91
CA PHE A 366 -9.13 -8.79 29.52
C PHE A 366 -10.51 -8.19 29.24
N GLN A 367 -11.56 -8.82 29.75
CA GLN A 367 -12.94 -8.33 29.65
C GLN A 367 -13.09 -6.96 30.31
N ALA A 368 -12.58 -6.77 31.54
CA ALA A 368 -12.64 -5.47 32.22
C ALA A 368 -11.89 -4.37 31.45
N LYS A 369 -10.69 -4.67 30.92
CA LYS A 369 -9.93 -3.73 30.07
C LYS A 369 -10.73 -3.36 28.81
N TRP A 370 -11.35 -4.34 28.16
CA TRP A 370 -12.21 -4.12 27.00
C TRP A 370 -13.41 -3.23 27.33
N GLU A 371 -14.15 -3.57 28.39
CA GLU A 371 -15.31 -2.82 28.85
C GLU A 371 -14.98 -1.37 29.20
N GLN A 372 -13.83 -1.12 29.86
CA GLN A 372 -13.36 0.23 30.16
C GLN A 372 -13.10 1.05 28.89
N LEU A 373 -12.43 0.46 27.89
CA LEU A 373 -12.16 1.13 26.60
C LEU A 373 -13.46 1.41 25.84
N VAL A 374 -14.41 0.46 25.83
CA VAL A 374 -15.71 0.62 25.18
C VAL A 374 -16.58 1.66 25.89
N ALA A 375 -16.59 1.67 27.22
CA ALA A 375 -17.33 2.65 28.01
C ALA A 375 -16.78 4.06 27.79
N TYR A 376 -15.45 4.23 27.79
CA TYR A 376 -14.82 5.52 27.52
C TYR A 376 -15.08 6.00 26.09
N LEU A 377 -14.97 5.11 25.10
CA LEU A 377 -15.27 5.42 23.70
C LEU A 377 -16.75 5.80 23.51
N SER A 378 -17.66 5.11 24.19
CA SER A 378 -19.10 5.41 24.18
C SER A 378 -19.38 6.79 24.76
N ARG A 379 -18.75 7.15 25.88
CA ARG A 379 -18.88 8.48 26.52
C ARG A 379 -18.37 9.61 25.62
N ILE A 380 -17.20 9.45 24.99
CA ILE A 380 -16.67 10.43 24.05
C ILE A 380 -17.59 10.53 22.82
N GLY A 381 -18.02 9.38 22.29
CA GLY A 381 -18.92 9.32 21.13
C GLY A 381 -20.28 9.98 21.40
N GLU A 382 -20.81 9.84 22.61
CA GLU A 382 -22.01 10.55 23.06
C GLU A 382 -21.80 12.06 23.06
N GLN A 383 -20.71 12.55 23.66
CA GLN A 383 -20.38 13.97 23.67
C GLN A 383 -20.21 14.52 22.26
N LEU A 384 -19.56 13.77 21.36
CA LEU A 384 -19.37 14.16 19.96
C LEU A 384 -20.70 14.24 19.21
N ARG A 385 -21.59 13.24 19.38
CA ARG A 385 -22.93 13.23 18.78
C ARG A 385 -23.81 14.34 19.33
N PHE A 386 -23.80 14.56 20.64
CA PHE A 386 -24.55 15.63 21.29
C PHE A 386 -24.11 17.01 20.79
N LEU A 387 -22.80 17.24 20.72
CA LEU A 387 -22.24 18.49 20.22
C LEU A 387 -22.62 18.72 18.75
N SER A 388 -22.49 17.70 17.92
CA SER A 388 -22.92 17.75 16.50
C SER A 388 -24.43 18.02 16.38
N ALA A 389 -25.26 17.37 17.19
CA ALA A 389 -26.71 17.55 17.22
C ALA A 389 -27.11 18.96 17.68
N THR A 390 -26.36 19.57 18.60
CA THR A 390 -26.64 20.94 19.06
C THR A 390 -26.43 21.95 17.93
N VAL A 391 -25.39 21.76 17.10
CA VAL A 391 -25.16 22.64 15.95
C VAL A 391 -26.23 22.43 14.87
N SER A 392 -26.60 21.19 14.53
CA SER A 392 -27.63 20.95 13.51
C SER A 392 -29.01 21.44 13.95
N THR A 393 -29.38 21.19 15.21
CA THR A 393 -30.67 21.64 15.78
C THR A 393 -30.69 23.15 15.96
N GLY A 394 -29.60 23.75 16.41
CA GLY A 394 -29.44 25.20 16.50
C GLY A 394 -29.55 25.87 15.14
N ALA A 395 -28.93 25.31 14.11
CA ALA A 395 -29.04 25.82 12.74
C ALA A 395 -30.47 25.71 12.19
N TYR A 396 -31.18 24.62 12.47
CA TYR A 396 -32.60 24.50 12.12
C TYR A 396 -33.47 25.54 12.83
N TRP A 397 -33.21 25.79 14.12
CA TRP A 397 -33.92 26.84 14.86
C TRP A 397 -33.65 28.23 14.27
N VAL A 398 -32.39 28.56 13.97
CA VAL A 398 -32.02 29.83 13.33
C VAL A 398 -32.67 29.96 11.97
N GLN A 399 -32.70 28.90 11.15
CA GLN A 399 -33.37 28.91 9.85
C GLN A 399 -34.87 29.26 9.99
N ASN A 400 -35.57 28.66 10.95
CA ASN A 400 -36.98 28.99 11.20
C ASN A 400 -37.16 30.41 11.75
N ALA A 401 -36.27 30.89 12.62
CA ALA A 401 -36.30 32.26 13.12
C ALA A 401 -36.10 33.29 12.00
N VAL A 402 -35.15 33.03 11.08
CA VAL A 402 -34.94 33.84 9.86
C VAL A 402 -36.19 33.85 8.99
N SER A 403 -36.82 32.69 8.78
CA SER A 403 -38.08 32.58 8.03
C SER A 403 -39.20 33.44 8.63
N VAL A 404 -39.38 33.41 9.96
CA VAL A 404 -40.36 34.25 10.66
C VAL A 404 -40.00 35.74 10.52
N ALA A 405 -38.73 36.10 10.71
CA ALA A 405 -38.28 37.48 10.56
C ALA A 405 -38.52 38.04 9.14
N ILE A 406 -38.28 37.22 8.11
CA ILE A 406 -38.57 37.60 6.71
C ILE A 406 -40.06 37.86 6.50
N ILE A 407 -40.94 37.03 7.07
CA ILE A 407 -42.39 37.24 6.96
C ILE A 407 -42.78 38.55 7.65
N ILE A 408 -42.29 38.80 8.88
CA ILE A 408 -42.61 40.03 9.63
C ILE A 408 -42.15 41.28 8.87
N VAL A 409 -40.86 41.35 8.52
CA VAL A 409 -40.29 42.49 7.78
C VAL A 409 -40.95 42.63 6.40
N GLY A 410 -41.21 41.50 5.74
CA GLY A 410 -41.84 41.43 4.43
C GLY A 410 -43.27 41.97 4.40
N VAL A 411 -44.08 41.69 5.42
CA VAL A 411 -45.44 42.24 5.55
C VAL A 411 -45.41 43.76 5.67
N TYR A 412 -44.50 44.32 6.48
CA TYR A 412 -44.35 45.77 6.59
C TYR A 412 -43.88 46.41 5.27
N LEU A 413 -42.96 45.77 4.55
CA LEU A 413 -42.51 46.25 3.23
C LEU A 413 -43.60 46.15 2.17
N ALA A 414 -44.42 45.10 2.22
CA ALA A 414 -45.57 44.93 1.33
C ALA A 414 -46.67 45.96 1.63
N ALA A 415 -46.94 46.24 2.91
CA ALA A 415 -47.87 47.30 3.32
C ALA A 415 -47.40 48.69 2.85
N GLY A 416 -46.08 48.93 2.82
CA GLY A 416 -45.48 50.15 2.25
C GLY A 416 -45.42 50.19 0.72
N GLY A 417 -45.92 49.17 0.01
CA GLY A 417 -45.88 49.10 -1.46
C GLY A 417 -44.49 48.82 -2.06
N HIS A 418 -43.50 48.52 -1.22
CA HIS A 418 -42.11 48.27 -1.64
C HIS A 418 -41.85 46.80 -2.04
N LEU A 419 -42.81 45.90 -1.80
CA LEU A 419 -42.69 44.47 -2.09
C LEU A 419 -44.04 43.87 -2.49
N SER A 420 -44.05 43.04 -3.54
CA SER A 420 -45.27 42.29 -3.94
C SER A 420 -45.47 41.04 -3.09
N MET A 421 -46.71 40.52 -3.03
CA MET A 421 -47.01 39.25 -2.35
C MET A 421 -46.19 38.09 -2.91
N GLY A 422 -46.07 37.97 -4.24
CA GLY A 422 -45.24 36.96 -4.88
C GLY A 422 -43.75 37.15 -4.61
N GLY A 423 -43.29 38.41 -4.50
CA GLY A 423 -41.93 38.74 -4.10
C GLY A 423 -41.59 38.26 -2.69
N LEU A 424 -42.50 38.44 -1.73
CA LEU A 424 -42.33 37.95 -0.36
C LEU A 424 -42.22 36.42 -0.30
N ILE A 425 -43.11 35.70 -0.98
CA ILE A 425 -43.08 34.23 -0.99
C ILE A 425 -41.81 33.72 -1.68
N ALA A 426 -41.37 34.36 -2.77
CA ALA A 426 -40.12 34.01 -3.43
C ALA A 426 -38.91 34.20 -2.52
N VAL A 427 -38.83 35.32 -1.79
CA VAL A 427 -37.74 35.57 -0.83
C VAL A 427 -37.76 34.56 0.33
N TYR A 428 -38.94 34.20 0.84
CA TYR A 428 -39.08 33.14 1.84
C TYR A 428 -38.44 31.82 1.36
N ILE A 429 -38.76 31.37 0.14
CA ILE A 429 -38.19 30.12 -0.41
C ILE A 429 -36.69 30.26 -0.66
N LEU A 430 -36.24 31.38 -1.22
CA LEU A 430 -34.82 31.65 -1.46
C LEU A 430 -34.01 31.69 -0.16
N SER A 431 -34.59 32.19 0.94
CA SER A 431 -33.94 32.22 2.24
C SER A 431 -33.67 30.82 2.79
N SER A 432 -34.61 29.88 2.61
CA SER A 432 -34.42 28.49 3.00
C SER A 432 -33.27 27.84 2.23
N ARG A 433 -33.13 28.17 0.94
CA ARG A 433 -32.03 27.72 0.05
C ARG A 433 -30.69 28.34 0.43
N ALA A 434 -30.67 29.62 0.81
CA ALA A 434 -29.47 30.29 1.31
C ALA A 434 -28.97 29.71 2.64
N MET A 435 -29.90 29.32 3.54
CA MET A 435 -29.55 28.78 4.85
C MET A 435 -29.17 27.29 4.82
N ALA A 436 -29.62 26.52 3.83
CA ALA A 436 -29.41 25.07 3.79
C ALA A 436 -27.92 24.63 3.75
N PRO A 437 -27.02 25.23 2.95
CA PRO A 437 -25.59 24.89 3.01
C PRO A 437 -24.95 25.30 4.33
N VAL A 438 -25.40 26.42 4.91
CA VAL A 438 -24.88 26.95 6.17
C VAL A 438 -25.25 26.04 7.34
N SER A 439 -26.46 25.47 7.33
CA SER A 439 -26.91 24.54 8.38
C SER A 439 -26.20 23.18 8.34
N GLN A 440 -25.67 22.78 7.18
CA GLN A 440 -24.88 21.56 7.04
C GLN A 440 -23.43 21.71 7.52
N SER A 441 -22.96 22.94 7.77
CA SER A 441 -21.56 23.24 8.12
C SER A 441 -21.04 22.44 9.31
N ALA A 442 -21.90 22.14 10.30
CA ALA A 442 -21.56 21.32 11.45
C ALA A 442 -21.11 19.89 11.10
N ALA A 443 -21.92 19.22 10.28
CA ALA A 443 -21.66 17.85 9.86
C ALA A 443 -20.40 17.79 8.98
N LEU A 444 -20.17 18.84 8.19
CA LEU A 444 -18.95 18.99 7.38
C LEU A 444 -17.71 19.19 8.26
N LEU A 445 -17.80 20.00 9.33
CA LEU A 445 -16.70 20.24 10.26
C LEU A 445 -16.28 18.97 11.00
N THR A 446 -17.23 18.18 11.50
CA THR A 446 -16.92 16.88 12.14
C THR A 446 -16.22 15.94 11.18
N GLN A 447 -16.75 15.80 9.95
CA GLN A 447 -16.16 14.93 8.93
C GLN A 447 -14.79 15.44 8.47
N TYR A 448 -14.62 16.76 8.37
CA TYR A 448 -13.35 17.39 8.04
C TYR A 448 -12.27 17.03 9.06
N HIS A 449 -12.54 17.20 10.36
CA HIS A 449 -11.55 16.88 11.39
C HIS A 449 -11.23 15.38 11.48
N GLN A 450 -12.22 14.50 11.25
CA GLN A 450 -11.97 13.07 11.13
C GLN A 450 -11.04 12.76 9.95
N ALA A 451 -11.33 13.31 8.77
CA ALA A 451 -10.50 13.14 7.59
C ALA A 451 -9.11 13.75 7.75
N GLU A 452 -8.99 14.92 8.38
CA GLU A 452 -7.74 15.61 8.69
C GLU A 452 -6.85 14.78 9.64
N THR A 453 -7.43 14.26 10.73
CA THR A 453 -6.71 13.41 11.71
C THR A 453 -6.20 12.14 11.02
N SER A 454 -7.06 11.46 10.25
CA SER A 454 -6.66 10.31 9.44
C SER A 454 -5.59 10.65 8.42
N MET A 455 -5.71 11.78 7.74
CA MET A 455 -4.73 12.24 6.74
C MET A 455 -3.37 12.49 7.37
N THR A 456 -3.33 13.10 8.55
CA THR A 456 -2.10 13.35 9.31
C THR A 456 -1.40 12.04 9.68
N SER A 457 -2.14 11.09 10.26
CA SER A 457 -1.62 9.76 10.61
C SER A 457 -1.11 8.97 9.39
N LEU A 458 -1.85 8.98 8.28
CA LEU A 458 -1.41 8.34 7.04
C LEU A 458 -0.21 9.05 6.42
N ASN A 459 -0.14 10.38 6.49
CA ASN A 459 1.02 11.14 6.01
C ASN A 459 2.29 10.78 6.78
N GLU A 460 2.21 10.55 8.09
CA GLU A 460 3.34 10.06 8.88
C GLU A 460 3.80 8.67 8.39
N ILE A 461 2.88 7.75 8.08
CA ILE A 461 3.21 6.42 7.55
C ILE A 461 3.83 6.54 6.14
N MET A 462 3.25 7.38 5.27
CA MET A 462 3.72 7.62 3.91
C MET A 462 5.06 8.37 3.85
N ALA A 463 5.44 9.08 4.91
CA ALA A 463 6.72 9.76 5.02
C ALA A 463 7.86 8.86 5.55
N ARG A 464 7.55 7.67 6.10
CA ARG A 464 8.57 6.74 6.62
C ARG A 464 9.42 6.18 5.48
N ARG A 465 10.68 5.88 5.80
CA ARG A 465 11.64 5.35 4.83
C ARG A 465 11.28 3.91 4.44
N VAL A 466 11.24 3.68 3.15
CA VAL A 466 11.09 2.35 2.53
C VAL A 466 12.45 1.73 2.21
N GLU A 467 12.46 0.42 1.97
CA GLU A 467 13.67 -0.34 1.59
C GLU A 467 14.18 0.08 0.20
N ARG A 468 13.27 0.37 -0.73
CA ARG A 468 13.57 0.70 -2.13
C ARG A 468 13.02 2.08 -2.50
N PRO A 469 13.70 3.18 -2.11
CA PRO A 469 13.26 4.52 -2.49
C PRO A 469 13.43 4.72 -4.01
N ALA A 470 12.57 5.55 -4.61
CA ALA A 470 12.53 5.74 -6.07
C ALA A 470 13.83 6.32 -6.68
N ASP A 471 14.65 6.95 -5.85
CA ASP A 471 15.93 7.57 -6.17
C ASP A 471 17.15 6.72 -5.78
N ALA A 472 16.96 5.53 -5.19
CA ALA A 472 18.07 4.61 -4.98
C ALA A 472 18.54 3.99 -6.30
N GLU A 473 19.86 3.83 -6.41
CA GLU A 473 20.50 2.98 -7.40
C GLU A 473 21.10 1.79 -6.66
N PHE A 474 20.79 0.59 -7.14
CA PHE A 474 21.31 -0.64 -6.60
C PHE A 474 22.31 -1.24 -7.58
N VAL A 475 23.34 -1.87 -7.04
CA VAL A 475 24.31 -2.65 -7.81
C VAL A 475 23.70 -4.01 -8.10
N ALA A 476 23.45 -4.30 -9.38
CA ALA A 476 23.00 -5.61 -9.84
C ALA A 476 24.18 -6.59 -9.88
N ARG A 477 23.95 -7.85 -9.50
CA ARG A 477 24.92 -8.95 -9.57
C ARG A 477 24.31 -10.21 -10.17
N GLU A 478 24.90 -10.69 -11.27
CA GLU A 478 24.40 -11.90 -11.93
C GLU A 478 24.43 -13.14 -11.03
N HIS A 479 25.45 -13.26 -10.16
CA HIS A 479 25.63 -14.43 -9.30
C HIS A 479 26.21 -14.05 -7.94
N PHE A 480 25.69 -14.67 -6.89
CA PHE A 480 26.23 -14.59 -5.53
C PHE A 480 27.13 -15.80 -5.25
N ARG A 481 28.34 -15.55 -4.74
CA ARG A 481 29.28 -16.60 -4.33
C ARG A 481 29.13 -16.98 -2.86
N GLY A 482 28.62 -16.05 -2.05
CA GLY A 482 28.41 -16.26 -0.61
C GLY A 482 29.60 -15.85 0.27
N ASP A 483 30.42 -14.89 -0.17
CA ASP A 483 31.43 -14.25 0.66
C ASP A 483 30.77 -13.18 1.55
N ILE A 484 30.99 -13.23 2.87
CA ILE A 484 30.37 -12.29 3.82
C ILE A 484 31.44 -11.70 4.74
N VAL A 485 31.58 -10.38 4.76
CA VAL A 485 32.57 -9.66 5.59
C VAL A 485 31.89 -8.66 6.50
N PHE A 486 32.08 -8.82 7.80
CA PHE A 486 31.73 -7.81 8.81
C PHE A 486 32.96 -6.95 9.10
N ARG A 487 32.81 -5.62 9.00
CA ARG A 487 33.86 -4.64 9.33
C ARG A 487 33.36 -3.66 10.37
N ASN A 488 33.85 -3.81 11.61
CA ASN A 488 33.58 -2.94 12.76
C ASN A 488 32.07 -2.65 12.93
N VAL A 489 31.24 -3.68 12.79
CA VAL A 489 29.79 -3.52 12.75
C VAL A 489 29.26 -3.29 14.15
N GLY A 490 28.59 -2.15 14.33
CA GLY A 490 27.76 -1.86 15.50
C GLY A 490 26.30 -1.75 15.11
N PHE A 491 25.39 -2.21 15.98
CA PHE A 491 23.96 -2.15 15.74
C PHE A 491 23.15 -2.03 17.03
N THR A 492 22.12 -1.17 16.98
CA THR A 492 21.18 -0.93 18.08
C THR A 492 19.76 -0.99 17.52
N TYR A 493 18.89 -1.79 18.13
CA TYR A 493 17.48 -1.83 17.71
C TYR A 493 16.78 -0.49 17.99
N PRO A 494 15.77 -0.11 17.19
CA PRO A 494 15.01 1.11 17.43
C PRO A 494 14.40 1.14 18.84
N ASN A 495 14.42 2.31 19.49
CA ASN A 495 13.93 2.53 20.85
C ASN A 495 14.64 1.70 21.94
N GLN A 496 15.84 1.19 21.66
CA GLN A 496 16.71 0.57 22.67
C GLN A 496 17.98 1.42 22.82
N GLU A 497 18.51 1.47 24.04
CA GLU A 497 19.76 2.18 24.34
C GLU A 497 20.99 1.25 24.22
N GLN A 498 20.80 -0.05 24.45
CA GLN A 498 21.89 -1.02 24.46
C GLN A 498 22.18 -1.55 23.06
N GLU A 499 23.46 -1.52 22.67
CA GLU A 499 23.94 -2.12 21.43
C GLU A 499 23.70 -3.64 21.44
N ALA A 500 23.04 -4.14 20.40
CA ALA A 500 22.86 -5.57 20.19
C ALA A 500 24.12 -6.22 19.61
N LEU A 501 24.90 -5.45 18.84
CA LEU A 501 26.23 -5.81 18.35
C LEU A 501 27.16 -4.61 18.51
N ALA A 502 28.38 -4.86 18.97
CA ALA A 502 29.39 -3.84 19.25
C ALA A 502 30.73 -4.24 18.63
N ASP A 503 31.17 -3.50 17.61
CA ASP A 503 32.47 -3.69 16.94
C ASP A 503 32.73 -5.13 16.46
N VAL A 504 31.75 -5.70 15.76
CA VAL A 504 31.84 -7.07 15.23
C VAL A 504 32.59 -7.08 13.90
N SER A 505 33.66 -7.87 13.83
CA SER A 505 34.45 -8.07 12.61
C SER A 505 34.80 -9.55 12.42
N PHE A 506 34.47 -10.11 11.26
CA PHE A 506 34.85 -11.45 10.83
C PHE A 506 34.65 -11.60 9.31
N HIS A 507 35.20 -12.67 8.75
CA HIS A 507 35.09 -13.01 7.33
C HIS A 507 34.64 -14.46 7.17
N ILE A 508 33.53 -14.66 6.47
CA ILE A 508 33.00 -15.95 6.01
C ILE A 508 33.34 -16.09 4.54
N ARG A 509 34.10 -17.13 4.20
CA ARG A 509 34.49 -17.40 2.82
C ARG A 509 33.38 -18.17 2.07
N PRO A 510 33.31 -18.07 0.74
CA PRO A 510 32.40 -18.88 -0.08
C PRO A 510 32.51 -20.38 0.24
N GLY A 511 31.38 -21.04 0.46
CA GLY A 511 31.31 -22.47 0.74
C GLY A 511 31.68 -22.86 2.18
N GLU A 512 31.97 -21.91 3.06
CA GLU A 512 32.34 -22.17 4.44
C GLU A 512 31.08 -22.50 5.29
N HIS A 513 31.19 -23.52 6.15
CA HIS A 513 30.15 -23.89 7.10
C HIS A 513 30.54 -23.47 8.52
N ILE A 514 29.76 -22.56 9.11
CA ILE A 514 30.07 -21.88 10.37
C ILE A 514 28.92 -22.03 11.34
N ALA A 515 29.24 -22.34 12.60
CA ALA A 515 28.28 -22.20 13.70
C ALA A 515 28.53 -20.93 14.51
N VAL A 516 27.45 -20.24 14.86
CA VAL A 516 27.47 -19.12 15.81
C VAL A 516 26.91 -19.58 17.15
N LEU A 517 27.77 -19.55 18.17
CA LEU A 517 27.44 -19.89 19.55
C LEU A 517 27.43 -18.64 20.42
N GLY A 518 26.65 -18.67 21.50
CA GLY A 518 26.58 -17.54 22.42
C GLY A 518 25.34 -17.60 23.29
N LYS A 519 25.33 -16.82 24.38
CA LYS A 519 24.18 -16.74 25.29
C LYS A 519 22.90 -16.27 24.62
N VAL A 520 21.76 -16.48 25.26
CA VAL A 520 20.53 -15.77 24.91
C VAL A 520 20.80 -14.26 24.99
N GLY A 521 20.36 -13.49 23.99
CA GLY A 521 20.61 -12.04 23.95
C GLY A 521 22.00 -11.60 23.48
N SER A 522 22.91 -12.52 23.11
CA SER A 522 24.26 -12.16 22.63
C SER A 522 24.32 -11.55 21.22
N GLY A 523 23.19 -11.45 20.50
CA GLY A 523 23.11 -10.85 19.16
C GLY A 523 23.13 -11.83 17.98
N LYS A 524 23.04 -13.15 18.20
CA LYS A 524 23.12 -14.17 17.13
C LYS A 524 22.09 -13.99 16.01
N THR A 525 20.79 -13.98 16.35
CA THR A 525 19.70 -13.70 15.40
C THR A 525 19.83 -12.31 14.75
N THR A 526 20.43 -11.35 15.46
CA THR A 526 20.70 -10.01 14.92
C THR A 526 21.72 -10.06 13.76
N LEU A 527 22.72 -10.95 13.81
CA LEU A 527 23.66 -11.13 12.71
C LEU A 527 22.95 -11.58 11.42
N GLU A 528 22.10 -12.59 11.50
CA GLU A 528 21.36 -13.10 10.34
C GLU A 528 20.39 -12.06 9.77
N ARG A 529 19.73 -11.29 10.65
CA ARG A 529 18.88 -10.16 10.25
C ARG A 529 19.63 -9.05 9.52
N LEU A 530 20.89 -8.81 9.90
CA LEU A 530 21.75 -7.85 9.21
C LEU A 530 22.29 -8.39 7.87
N ILE A 531 22.66 -9.68 7.81
CA ILE A 531 23.10 -10.34 6.57
C ILE A 531 21.98 -10.35 5.54
N SER A 532 20.75 -10.67 5.94
CA SER A 532 19.55 -10.64 5.08
C SER A 532 19.08 -9.23 4.71
N GLY A 533 19.75 -8.19 5.20
CA GLY A 533 19.41 -6.79 4.94
C GLY A 533 18.06 -6.36 5.50
N LEU A 534 17.52 -7.04 6.52
CA LEU A 534 16.29 -6.62 7.20
C LEU A 534 16.51 -5.35 8.05
N TYR A 535 17.73 -5.19 8.56
CA TYR A 535 18.19 -4.00 9.28
C TYR A 535 19.50 -3.52 8.67
N GLN A 536 19.82 -2.23 8.85
CA GLN A 536 21.12 -1.68 8.47
C GLN A 536 21.99 -1.50 9.72
N PRO A 537 23.32 -1.71 9.61
CA PRO A 537 24.22 -1.49 10.74
C PRO A 537 24.24 0.01 11.13
N SER A 538 24.28 0.30 12.42
CA SER A 538 24.40 1.66 12.97
C SER A 538 25.79 2.25 12.73
N SER A 539 26.81 1.40 12.72
CA SER A 539 28.21 1.74 12.42
C SER A 539 28.91 0.58 11.70
N GLY A 540 29.99 0.87 10.98
CA GLY A 540 30.70 -0.12 10.18
C GLY A 540 30.00 -0.46 8.86
N SER A 541 30.34 -1.61 8.29
CA SER A 541 29.78 -2.09 7.01
C SER A 541 29.75 -3.61 6.94
N ILE A 542 28.74 -4.14 6.26
CA ILE A 542 28.63 -5.56 5.92
C ILE A 542 28.80 -5.67 4.41
N LEU A 543 29.80 -6.42 3.97
CA LEU A 543 30.04 -6.66 2.55
C LEU A 543 29.56 -8.06 2.19
N ILE A 544 28.85 -8.18 1.08
CA ILE A 544 28.43 -9.44 0.48
C ILE A 544 29.07 -9.49 -0.91
N ASP A 545 29.94 -10.49 -1.12
CA ASP A 545 30.80 -10.62 -2.30
C ASP A 545 31.61 -9.36 -2.63
N GLY A 546 32.00 -8.61 -1.59
CA GLY A 546 32.80 -7.38 -1.69
C GLY A 546 31.99 -6.09 -1.92
N VAL A 547 30.67 -6.15 -2.01
CA VAL A 547 29.78 -4.97 -2.12
C VAL A 547 29.06 -4.74 -0.81
N ASP A 548 28.94 -3.48 -0.39
CA ASP A 548 28.19 -3.14 0.81
C ASP A 548 26.72 -3.54 0.66
N SER A 549 26.16 -4.24 1.64
CA SER A 549 24.77 -4.73 1.61
C SER A 549 23.75 -3.61 1.42
N ARG A 550 24.08 -2.36 1.79
CA ARG A 550 23.24 -1.18 1.57
C ARG A 550 23.14 -0.76 0.09
N GLN A 551 24.06 -1.22 -0.75
CA GLN A 551 24.09 -0.94 -2.19
C GLN A 551 23.44 -2.04 -3.02
N LEU A 552 23.12 -3.20 -2.43
CA LEU A 552 22.44 -4.30 -3.11
C LEU A 552 20.93 -4.11 -3.06
N ASP A 553 20.21 -4.53 -4.10
CA ASP A 553 18.74 -4.55 -4.06
C ASP A 553 18.29 -5.60 -3.03
N PRO A 554 17.48 -5.23 -2.01
CA PRO A 554 17.04 -6.18 -0.99
C PRO A 554 16.29 -7.40 -1.54
N ALA A 555 15.59 -7.26 -2.68
CA ALA A 555 14.87 -8.37 -3.29
C ALA A 555 15.84 -9.40 -3.91
N GLU A 556 16.86 -8.91 -4.61
CA GLU A 556 17.92 -9.72 -5.22
C GLU A 556 18.79 -10.39 -4.15
N LEU A 557 19.13 -9.65 -3.08
CA LEU A 557 19.87 -10.23 -1.97
C LEU A 557 19.10 -11.37 -1.31
N ARG A 558 17.81 -11.18 -1.04
CA ARG A 558 16.99 -12.18 -0.32
C ARG A 558 16.56 -13.35 -1.19
N SER A 559 16.48 -13.22 -2.51
CA SER A 559 16.26 -14.38 -3.40
C SER A 559 17.47 -15.33 -3.39
N ASN A 560 18.66 -14.82 -3.10
CA ASN A 560 19.90 -15.58 -3.00
C ASN A 560 20.25 -16.04 -1.56
N ILE A 561 19.36 -15.84 -0.60
CA ILE A 561 19.55 -16.27 0.80
C ILE A 561 18.41 -17.20 1.22
N GLY A 562 18.75 -18.43 1.59
CA GLY A 562 17.84 -19.35 2.26
C GLY A 562 17.85 -19.10 3.75
N HIS A 563 16.77 -18.53 4.28
CA HIS A 563 16.69 -18.16 5.70
C HIS A 563 15.64 -19.00 6.45
N VAL A 564 16.06 -19.68 7.51
CA VAL A 564 15.18 -20.38 8.46
C VAL A 564 15.15 -19.60 9.77
N PRO A 565 14.06 -18.88 10.08
CA PRO A 565 13.96 -18.12 11.32
C PRO A 565 13.76 -19.03 12.53
N GLN A 566 14.14 -18.51 13.71
CA GLN A 566 13.89 -19.16 15.01
C GLN A 566 12.37 -19.37 15.23
N ASP A 567 11.58 -18.34 14.97
CA ASP A 567 10.10 -18.39 15.06
C ASP A 567 9.50 -18.47 13.65
N VAL A 568 8.99 -19.65 13.30
CA VAL A 568 8.39 -19.90 11.98
C VAL A 568 6.98 -19.35 11.91
N MET A 569 6.73 -18.49 10.92
CA MET A 569 5.40 -18.02 10.54
C MET A 569 4.95 -18.64 9.22
N LEU A 570 3.84 -19.37 9.27
CA LEU A 570 3.13 -19.87 8.09
C LEU A 570 1.88 -19.04 7.83
N PHE A 571 1.50 -18.95 6.57
CA PHE A 571 0.34 -18.18 6.13
C PHE A 571 -0.82 -19.14 5.84
N PHE A 572 -2.05 -18.66 6.03
CA PHE A 572 -3.23 -19.42 5.68
C PHE A 572 -3.18 -19.79 4.19
N GLY A 573 -3.43 -21.07 3.89
CA GLY A 573 -3.32 -21.63 2.55
C GLY A 573 -2.87 -23.08 2.56
N SER A 574 -2.58 -23.60 1.37
CA SER A 574 -2.04 -24.96 1.21
C SER A 574 -0.57 -25.05 1.62
N LEU A 575 -0.11 -26.28 1.85
CA LEU A 575 1.30 -26.56 2.05
C LEU A 575 2.14 -26.14 0.84
N ARG A 576 1.65 -26.41 -0.39
CA ARG A 576 2.30 -25.97 -1.64
C ARG A 576 2.51 -24.47 -1.66
N GLU A 577 1.47 -23.70 -1.36
CA GLU A 577 1.53 -22.22 -1.35
C GLU A 577 2.56 -21.70 -0.34
N ASN A 578 2.65 -22.34 0.83
CA ASN A 578 3.62 -21.94 1.86
C ASN A 578 5.06 -22.29 1.49
N VAL A 579 5.30 -23.40 0.80
CA VAL A 579 6.64 -23.82 0.35
C VAL A 579 7.11 -22.98 -0.83
N THR A 580 6.21 -22.70 -1.79
CA THR A 580 6.50 -21.96 -3.03
C THR A 580 6.40 -20.45 -2.92
N MET A 581 6.16 -19.91 -1.72
CA MET A 581 5.89 -18.48 -1.51
C MET A 581 6.99 -17.54 -2.04
N SER A 582 8.26 -17.90 -1.88
CA SER A 582 9.42 -17.14 -2.39
C SER A 582 9.74 -17.45 -3.86
N TYR A 583 9.25 -18.57 -4.38
CA TYR A 583 9.52 -19.04 -5.73
C TYR A 583 8.24 -19.65 -6.36
N PRO A 584 7.26 -18.81 -6.76
CA PRO A 584 5.95 -19.29 -7.20
C PRO A 584 5.99 -20.13 -8.48
N GLN A 585 7.08 -20.01 -9.24
CA GLN A 585 7.31 -20.70 -10.50
C GLN A 585 7.89 -22.12 -10.30
N ALA A 586 8.10 -22.54 -9.05
CA ALA A 586 8.74 -23.82 -8.74
C ALA A 586 8.04 -24.99 -9.44
N THR A 587 8.84 -25.78 -10.13
CA THR A 587 8.46 -27.06 -10.70
C THR A 587 8.12 -28.07 -9.61
N ASP A 588 7.33 -29.09 -9.94
CA ASP A 588 7.00 -30.14 -8.99
C ASP A 588 8.25 -30.89 -8.50
N GLN A 589 9.30 -30.98 -9.33
CA GLN A 589 10.58 -31.59 -8.93
C GLN A 589 11.30 -30.75 -7.87
N GLU A 590 11.33 -29.44 -8.02
CA GLU A 590 11.92 -28.53 -7.03
C GLU A 590 11.14 -28.58 -5.70
N ILE A 591 9.81 -28.65 -5.76
CA ILE A 591 8.96 -28.80 -4.58
C ILE A 591 9.27 -30.13 -3.87
N LEU A 592 9.39 -31.24 -4.60
CA LEU A 592 9.74 -32.55 -4.03
C LEU A 592 11.16 -32.55 -3.43
N ARG A 593 12.12 -31.91 -4.10
CA ARG A 593 13.50 -31.74 -3.59
C ARG A 593 13.50 -30.96 -2.29
N ALA A 594 12.87 -29.80 -2.26
CA ALA A 594 12.75 -28.95 -1.08
C ALA A 594 12.05 -29.68 0.08
N SER A 595 11.00 -30.43 -0.24
CA SER A 595 10.24 -31.22 0.73
C SER A 595 11.06 -32.33 1.38
N LYS A 596 11.93 -32.97 0.61
CA LYS A 596 12.90 -33.92 1.16
C LYS A 596 13.86 -33.21 2.10
N VAL A 597 14.50 -32.11 1.69
CA VAL A 597 15.45 -31.39 2.56
C VAL A 597 14.78 -30.94 3.87
N GLY A 598 13.56 -30.42 3.81
CA GLY A 598 12.75 -30.04 4.97
C GLY A 598 12.17 -31.21 5.78
N THR A 599 12.39 -32.46 5.37
CA THR A 599 11.84 -33.67 6.01
C THR A 599 10.31 -33.69 6.12
N ILE A 600 9.63 -32.98 5.22
CA ILE A 600 8.17 -32.90 5.19
C ILE A 600 7.53 -33.94 4.26
N ASP A 601 8.32 -34.56 3.38
CA ASP A 601 7.92 -35.64 2.48
C ASP A 601 7.16 -36.76 3.20
N GLN A 602 7.65 -37.20 4.37
CA GLN A 602 7.06 -38.34 5.09
C GLN A 602 5.62 -38.13 5.55
N PHE A 603 5.23 -36.89 5.90
CA PHE A 603 3.86 -36.62 6.30
C PHE A 603 2.98 -36.25 5.10
N VAL A 604 3.56 -35.61 4.08
CA VAL A 604 2.86 -35.30 2.84
C VAL A 604 2.40 -36.58 2.16
N ASP A 605 3.27 -37.59 2.08
CA ASP A 605 2.97 -38.88 1.45
C ASP A 605 1.82 -39.64 2.16
N LYS A 606 1.61 -39.36 3.46
CA LYS A 606 0.56 -40.01 4.28
C LYS A 606 -0.75 -39.22 4.32
N HIS A 607 -0.73 -37.95 3.91
CA HIS A 607 -1.90 -37.08 4.01
C HIS A 607 -2.78 -37.20 2.75
N PRO A 608 -4.11 -37.42 2.85
CA PRO A 608 -4.98 -37.62 1.69
C PRO A 608 -4.94 -36.49 0.65
N HIS A 609 -4.72 -35.26 1.11
CA HIS A 609 -4.60 -34.08 0.24
C HIS A 609 -3.17 -33.76 -0.20
N GLY A 610 -2.16 -34.53 0.24
CA GLY A 610 -0.74 -34.28 -0.06
C GLY A 610 -0.35 -32.81 0.12
N PHE A 611 0.28 -32.22 -0.91
CA PHE A 611 0.67 -30.81 -0.92
C PHE A 611 -0.48 -29.80 -0.89
N GLN A 612 -1.72 -30.23 -1.14
CA GLN A 612 -2.90 -29.37 -1.05
C GLN A 612 -3.51 -29.31 0.35
N MET A 613 -2.91 -30.00 1.33
CA MET A 613 -3.35 -29.92 2.72
C MET A 613 -3.26 -28.50 3.25
N GLN A 614 -4.25 -28.09 4.04
CA GLN A 614 -4.32 -26.76 4.64
C GLN A 614 -3.44 -26.69 5.89
N VAL A 615 -2.54 -25.71 5.93
CA VAL A 615 -1.64 -25.53 7.09
C VAL A 615 -2.29 -24.76 8.24
N GLY A 616 -3.42 -24.07 7.98
CA GLY A 616 -4.10 -23.21 8.95
C GLY A 616 -3.42 -21.84 9.13
N GLU A 617 -4.08 -20.92 9.83
CA GLU A 617 -3.48 -19.62 10.15
C GLU A 617 -2.27 -19.85 11.08
N ARG A 618 -1.13 -19.20 10.82
CA ARG A 618 0.12 -19.37 11.61
C ARG A 618 0.61 -20.83 11.71
N GLY A 619 0.13 -21.73 10.85
CA GLY A 619 0.50 -23.13 10.85
C GLY A 619 -0.16 -23.97 11.95
N GLU A 620 -1.30 -23.55 12.50
CA GLU A 620 -1.98 -24.22 13.62
C GLU A 620 -2.33 -25.70 13.36
N ASN A 621 -2.47 -26.14 12.11
CA ASN A 621 -2.75 -27.54 11.78
C ASN A 621 -1.50 -28.43 11.73
N LEU A 622 -0.31 -27.88 11.97
CA LEU A 622 0.97 -28.58 11.88
C LEU A 622 1.66 -28.65 13.24
N SER A 623 2.35 -29.75 13.50
CA SER A 623 3.23 -29.87 14.68
C SER A 623 4.42 -28.91 14.59
N GLY A 624 5.07 -28.62 15.73
CA GLY A 624 6.24 -27.74 15.77
C GLY A 624 7.35 -28.14 14.79
N GLY A 625 7.73 -29.43 14.79
CA GLY A 625 8.72 -29.97 13.85
C GLY A 625 8.29 -29.90 12.39
N GLN A 626 6.99 -30.10 12.10
CA GLN A 626 6.46 -29.95 10.74
C GLN A 626 6.54 -28.50 10.28
N ARG A 627 6.14 -27.53 11.12
CA ARG A 627 6.28 -26.08 10.79
C ARG A 627 7.72 -25.73 10.47
N GLN A 628 8.66 -26.21 11.27
CA GLN A 628 10.09 -26.02 11.03
C GLN A 628 10.53 -26.63 9.70
N GLY A 629 10.07 -27.85 9.39
CA GLY A 629 10.31 -28.50 8.10
C GLY A 629 9.78 -27.70 6.90
N VAL A 630 8.62 -27.06 7.04
CA VAL A 630 8.08 -26.16 5.99
C VAL A 630 8.95 -24.93 5.82
N ALA A 631 9.46 -24.32 6.90
CA ALA A 631 10.38 -23.19 6.81
C ALA A 631 11.69 -23.58 6.13
N ILE A 632 12.23 -24.76 6.43
CA ILE A 632 13.42 -25.30 5.75
C ILE A 632 13.12 -25.49 4.26
N ALA A 633 12.01 -26.15 3.90
CA ALA A 633 11.63 -26.35 2.50
C ALA A 633 11.50 -25.00 1.76
N ARG A 634 10.89 -23.98 2.38
CA ARG A 634 10.79 -22.61 1.84
C ARG A 634 12.17 -21.96 1.66
N ALA A 635 13.10 -22.18 2.59
CA ALA A 635 14.44 -21.61 2.52
C ALA A 635 15.28 -22.21 1.38
N VAL A 636 15.06 -23.49 1.04
CA VAL A 636 15.90 -24.19 0.06
C VAL A 636 15.30 -24.29 -1.35
N ILE A 637 14.03 -23.90 -1.52
CA ILE A 637 13.29 -24.14 -2.77
C ILE A 637 13.99 -23.52 -3.99
N ALA A 638 14.48 -22.29 -3.86
CA ALA A 638 15.16 -21.53 -4.90
C ALA A 638 16.67 -21.88 -5.03
N ASP A 639 17.12 -22.94 -4.37
CA ASP A 639 18.53 -23.37 -4.35
C ASP A 639 19.58 -22.29 -3.98
N PRO A 640 19.37 -21.46 -2.95
CA PRO A 640 20.22 -20.29 -2.71
C PRO A 640 21.69 -20.66 -2.38
N PRO A 641 22.68 -19.81 -2.74
CA PRO A 641 24.09 -20.02 -2.41
C PRO A 641 24.45 -19.74 -0.94
N ILE A 642 23.62 -18.98 -0.22
CA ILE A 642 23.81 -18.64 1.20
C ILE A 642 22.67 -19.24 2.02
N LEU A 643 23.00 -19.95 3.10
CA LEU A 643 22.05 -20.52 4.05
C LEU A 643 22.25 -19.90 5.44
N LEU A 644 21.19 -19.32 5.99
CA LEU A 644 21.12 -18.75 7.34
C LEU A 644 20.09 -19.54 8.14
N LEU A 645 20.52 -20.25 9.18
CA LEU A 645 19.68 -21.19 9.91
C LEU A 645 19.69 -20.88 11.41
N ASP A 646 18.59 -20.30 11.92
CA ASP A 646 18.41 -20.04 13.35
C ASP A 646 17.62 -21.16 14.02
N GLU A 647 18.31 -21.96 14.85
CA GLU A 647 17.77 -23.09 15.58
C GLU A 647 16.87 -24.01 14.72
N PRO A 648 17.36 -24.50 13.56
CA PRO A 648 16.52 -25.13 12.54
C PRO A 648 15.88 -26.46 12.97
N THR A 649 16.25 -27.02 14.12
CA THR A 649 15.74 -28.29 14.65
C THR A 649 15.15 -28.17 16.05
N SER A 650 14.92 -26.94 16.55
CA SER A 650 14.47 -26.67 17.94
C SER A 650 13.25 -27.49 18.37
N SER A 651 12.30 -27.71 17.45
CA SER A 651 11.03 -28.41 17.68
C SER A 651 10.97 -29.81 17.03
N MET A 652 12.10 -30.33 16.54
CA MET A 652 12.17 -31.66 15.93
C MET A 652 12.55 -32.72 16.96
N ASP A 653 12.05 -33.94 16.78
CA ASP A 653 12.52 -35.10 17.52
C ASP A 653 13.90 -35.56 16.99
N THR A 654 14.60 -36.38 17.78
CA THR A 654 15.97 -36.82 17.46
C THR A 654 16.06 -37.56 16.13
N THR A 655 15.03 -38.34 15.78
CA THR A 655 14.99 -39.13 14.54
C THR A 655 14.87 -38.23 13.32
N THR A 656 13.96 -37.25 13.36
CA THR A 656 13.75 -36.27 12.30
C THR A 656 14.95 -35.34 12.18
N GLU A 657 15.54 -34.93 13.30
CA GLU A 657 16.77 -34.14 13.34
C GLU A 657 17.94 -34.87 12.67
N ALA A 658 18.13 -36.16 12.94
CA ALA A 658 19.19 -36.96 12.31
C ALA A 658 18.99 -37.07 10.78
N LEU A 659 17.74 -37.25 10.33
CA LEU A 659 17.41 -37.30 8.91
C LEU A 659 17.63 -35.94 8.23
N PHE A 660 17.18 -34.86 8.86
CA PHE A 660 17.39 -33.49 8.40
C PHE A 660 18.89 -33.21 8.25
N LYS A 661 19.70 -33.51 9.28
CA LYS A 661 21.16 -33.32 9.24
C LYS A 661 21.79 -33.97 8.01
N ARG A 662 21.46 -35.23 7.73
CA ARG A 662 22.00 -35.96 6.57
C ARG A 662 21.59 -35.31 5.24
N ARG A 663 20.33 -34.87 5.11
CA ARG A 663 19.81 -34.25 3.89
C ARG A 663 20.37 -32.84 3.69
N LEU A 664 20.47 -32.06 4.77
CA LEU A 664 21.07 -30.74 4.75
C LEU A 664 22.56 -30.81 4.38
N GLN A 665 23.31 -31.77 4.92
CA GLN A 665 24.73 -31.95 4.58
C GLN A 665 24.96 -32.17 3.08
N GLN A 666 24.06 -32.91 2.42
CA GLN A 666 24.10 -33.12 0.97
C GLN A 666 23.72 -31.84 0.22
N PHE A 667 22.69 -31.13 0.68
CA PHE A 667 22.20 -29.92 0.05
C PHE A 667 23.16 -28.73 0.20
N SER A 668 23.82 -28.59 1.34
CA SER A 668 24.71 -27.46 1.65
C SER A 668 26.08 -27.58 0.99
N ALA A 669 26.39 -28.69 0.30
CA ALA A 669 27.67 -28.87 -0.37
C ALA A 669 27.94 -27.73 -1.38
N GLY A 670 29.06 -27.02 -1.18
CA GLY A 670 29.46 -25.88 -2.02
C GLY A 670 28.72 -24.56 -1.74
N LYS A 671 27.85 -24.52 -0.72
CA LYS A 671 27.09 -23.32 -0.32
C LYS A 671 27.67 -22.73 0.97
N THR A 672 27.62 -21.42 1.14
CA THR A 672 27.98 -20.79 2.41
C THR A 672 26.87 -21.03 3.41
N MET A 673 27.20 -21.54 4.60
CA MET A 673 26.20 -21.86 5.61
C MET A 673 26.57 -21.27 6.97
N LEU A 674 25.64 -20.51 7.54
CA LEU A 674 25.70 -19.98 8.89
C LEU A 674 24.59 -20.62 9.72
N ILE A 675 24.95 -21.34 10.79
CA ILE A 675 23.99 -21.97 11.70
C ILE A 675 24.10 -21.32 13.08
N VAL A 676 23.03 -20.70 13.55
CA VAL A 676 22.88 -20.32 14.95
C VAL A 676 22.22 -21.48 15.67
N THR A 677 22.93 -22.13 16.61
CA THR A 677 22.32 -23.21 17.39
C THR A 677 22.95 -23.46 18.76
N HIS A 678 22.16 -23.99 19.70
CA HIS A 678 22.66 -24.60 20.93
C HIS A 678 22.77 -26.14 20.86
N ARG A 679 22.35 -26.76 19.74
CA ARG A 679 22.33 -28.21 19.54
C ARG A 679 23.71 -28.72 19.12
N THR A 680 24.36 -29.51 19.97
CA THR A 680 25.67 -30.12 19.69
C THR A 680 25.66 -31.01 18.45
N SER A 681 24.55 -31.69 18.19
CA SER A 681 24.31 -32.55 17.01
C SER A 681 24.48 -31.81 15.68
N LEU A 682 24.12 -30.53 15.63
CA LEU A 682 24.27 -29.70 14.43
C LEU A 682 25.70 -29.20 14.23
N LEU A 683 26.55 -29.22 15.27
CA LEU A 683 27.97 -28.84 15.15
C LEU A 683 28.79 -29.84 14.31
N GLU A 684 28.24 -31.00 14.02
CA GLU A 684 28.83 -31.94 13.05
C GLU A 684 28.77 -31.40 11.61
N LEU A 685 27.88 -30.46 11.30
CA LEU A 685 27.71 -29.88 9.96
C LEU A 685 28.70 -28.74 9.65
N VAL A 686 29.44 -28.26 10.64
CA VAL A 686 30.28 -27.06 10.54
C VAL A 686 31.74 -27.36 10.81
N ASP A 687 32.62 -26.54 10.24
CA ASP A 687 34.07 -26.67 10.36
C ASP A 687 34.68 -25.58 11.26
N ARG A 688 33.99 -24.46 11.41
CA ARG A 688 34.42 -23.28 12.18
C ARG A 688 33.33 -22.82 13.13
N ILE A 689 33.73 -22.26 14.27
CA ILE A 689 32.83 -21.74 15.29
C ILE A 689 33.19 -20.28 15.59
N ILE A 690 32.16 -19.43 15.64
CA ILE A 690 32.23 -18.05 16.12
C ILE A 690 31.44 -17.98 17.44
N ILE A 691 32.05 -17.46 18.49
CA ILE A 691 31.41 -17.26 19.80
C ILE A 691 31.10 -15.77 19.97
N LEU A 692 29.82 -15.45 20.11
CA LEU A 692 29.35 -14.13 20.53
C LEU A 692 29.03 -14.09 22.02
N ASP A 693 29.49 -13.02 22.67
CA ASP A 693 29.08 -12.65 24.01
C ASP A 693 28.88 -11.14 24.11
N ALA A 694 27.77 -10.72 24.73
CA ALA A 694 27.39 -9.30 24.87
C ALA A 694 27.58 -8.46 23.58
N GLY A 695 27.20 -9.02 22.42
CA GLY A 695 27.29 -8.33 21.13
C GLY A 695 28.69 -8.27 20.52
N ARG A 696 29.70 -8.93 21.10
CA ARG A 696 31.10 -8.95 20.63
C ARG A 696 31.53 -10.36 20.25
N VAL A 697 32.44 -10.47 19.29
CA VAL A 697 33.09 -11.75 18.95
C VAL A 697 34.20 -12.01 19.97
N VAL A 698 34.06 -13.09 20.75
CA VAL A 698 35.03 -13.47 21.79
C VAL A 698 36.00 -14.54 21.30
N ALA A 699 35.54 -15.42 20.40
CA ALA A 699 36.37 -16.42 19.78
C ALA A 699 35.90 -16.69 18.35
N ASP A 700 36.85 -16.96 17.48
CA ASP A 700 36.62 -17.30 16.08
C ASP A 700 37.73 -18.24 15.62
N GLY A 701 37.38 -19.46 15.20
CA GLY A 701 38.36 -20.41 14.72
C GLY A 701 37.82 -21.81 14.45
N PRO A 702 38.71 -22.76 14.10
CA PRO A 702 38.34 -24.14 13.81
C PRO A 702 37.59 -24.79 14.97
N LYS A 703 36.55 -25.56 14.65
CA LYS A 703 35.63 -26.19 15.60
C LYS A 703 36.35 -26.84 16.78
N GLU A 704 37.33 -27.69 16.51
CA GLU A 704 38.08 -28.45 17.52
C GLU A 704 38.78 -27.55 18.53
N LYS A 705 39.51 -26.53 18.04
CA LYS A 705 40.26 -25.58 18.87
C LYS A 705 39.34 -24.74 19.76
N VAL A 706 38.21 -24.29 19.21
CA VAL A 706 37.24 -23.47 19.95
C VAL A 706 36.53 -24.29 21.02
N LEU A 707 36.15 -25.54 20.71
CA LEU A 707 35.54 -26.44 21.68
C LEU A 707 36.51 -26.85 22.80
N GLU A 708 37.79 -27.06 22.50
CA GLU A 708 38.82 -27.27 23.52
C GLU A 708 39.02 -26.04 24.40
N ALA A 709 39.08 -24.84 23.81
CA ALA A 709 39.23 -23.60 24.56
C ALA A 709 38.04 -23.33 25.49
N LEU A 710 36.82 -23.71 25.06
CA LEU A 710 35.61 -23.70 25.89
C LEU A 710 35.71 -24.70 27.05
N LYS A 711 36.13 -25.95 26.78
CA LYS A 711 36.30 -26.99 27.83
C LYS A 711 37.37 -26.62 28.86
N GLN A 712 38.43 -25.93 28.44
CA GLN A 712 39.52 -25.48 29.30
C GLN A 712 39.21 -24.17 30.05
N GLY A 713 38.03 -23.57 29.85
CA GLY A 713 37.64 -22.30 30.47
C GLY A 713 38.45 -21.08 30.01
N LYS A 714 39.27 -21.22 28.95
CA LYS A 714 40.06 -20.12 28.36
C LYS A 714 39.19 -19.13 27.61
N VAL A 715 38.06 -19.60 27.08
CA VAL A 715 36.95 -18.79 26.59
C VAL A 715 35.80 -19.01 27.57
N LYS A 716 35.47 -18.00 28.37
CA LYS A 716 34.31 -18.08 29.26
C LYS A 716 33.06 -18.12 28.39
N ARG A 717 32.37 -19.26 28.37
CA ARG A 717 30.93 -19.26 28.14
C ARG A 717 30.40 -18.52 29.36
N GLY A 718 30.06 -17.23 29.24
CA GLY A 718 29.70 -16.46 30.44
C GLY A 718 28.68 -17.26 31.27
N ASP A 719 28.76 -17.20 32.59
CA ASP A 719 27.89 -18.01 33.44
C ASP A 719 26.43 -17.54 33.33
N ALA A 720 25.49 -18.49 33.33
CA ALA A 720 24.06 -18.26 33.16
C ALA A 720 23.43 -17.46 34.31
#